data_AF-A0A3N5IFT8-F1
#
_entry.id   AF-A0A3N5IFT8-F1
#
_cell.length_a   1.000
_cell.length_b   1.000
_cell.length_c   1.000
_cell.angle_alpha   90.00
_cell.angle_beta   90.00
_cell.angle_gamma   90.00
#
_symmetry.space_group_name_H-M   'P 1'
#
loop_
_entity.id
_entity.type
_entity.pdbx_description
1 polymer ?
#
loop_
_entity_poly.entity_id
_entity_poly.type
_entity_poly.pdbx_seq_one_letter_code
_entity_poly.pdbx_strand_id
1 'polypeptide(L)'
;MDIPADREALMTLLQDGRGVCSGFETAMRNRQGDEIPVLMSARVTEIDGESYVISQSREDSERRRIRKAFQESEKKFREMVEFLPVMVYETDQQGRLTFANRWAFSFFGYTAEDFEKGLNVLKMISLEDRERAGKNFLKAMRGEKTGEMEYQVLKKDGSRFPALIASAPILQNNRPIGVRGVVTELTGLRKVEEALKESEEKYRTVVELSQDGIVWTQGDRHILATRKMAEIFGYDQPEELLGESVLEVVHPDDRDRVYRIHGSRLRGEEAPPRYEFKGIRKTGEALYIEVSAIRTFYQGEWGSVAFLRDITDRVQAEEELKASEEKYRLVVENANEAIFIAQDGLLKLFNPKTVEIIGIDHKTLQTTPFPELIHPEDRAMVVDRHIRRARGEDLPPVYSFRIIDREGQVKWVEINAVRIDWEGRPATLNFLSDITDRRLAEEALRESEERARLIFNTVPDSITITRVEDGRYLQVNDYFCQLTGYAREETIGRTVGDLNVFVNVLDRERFIRKLRDKGEVTDFEIQYRKKDGSLFTTLLSARPIPYAGEACLVAVVTDITSRKQIEDALRKSEAQHRKLVESLREGFGVVNERNEVTYINKRFCELMGYLPEEMIGRPVSEFVDPENLNILREQGIRRRKGEKGSYEVAWIRKDGNPVYSLLSPEPVFDALGNFKGSFAVITDISERRQMEEALRKSEEKYRLLVENANEAILVIQEGLIQYVNPKAAKIMRYSDGDWFPQPFLKFIHPEDREK
;
A
#
# COMPACT_ATOMS: atom_id res chain seq x y z
N MET A 1 105.21 -61.81 -42.87
CA MET A 1 106.21 -61.84 -43.96
C MET A 1 106.64 -63.28 -44.07
N ASP A 2 106.01 -64.01 -44.97
CA ASP A 2 106.43 -65.35 -45.38
C ASP A 2 106.46 -65.29 -46.89
N ILE A 3 107.67 -65.31 -47.45
CA ILE A 3 107.86 -65.43 -48.91
C ILE A 3 107.52 -66.90 -49.22
N PRO A 4 106.55 -67.19 -50.11
CA PRO A 4 106.13 -68.57 -50.35
C PRO A 4 107.32 -69.42 -50.83
N ALA A 5 107.47 -70.62 -50.24
CA ALA A 5 108.53 -71.59 -50.48
C ALA A 5 108.81 -71.89 -51.97
N ASP A 6 107.83 -71.63 -52.85
CA ASP A 6 107.92 -71.87 -54.29
C ASP A 6 108.74 -70.81 -55.06
N ARG A 7 108.88 -69.59 -54.53
CA ARG A 7 109.65 -68.52 -55.21
C ARG A 7 111.16 -68.67 -55.00
N GLU A 8 111.56 -69.27 -53.88
CA GLU A 8 112.95 -69.57 -53.54
C GLU A 8 113.48 -70.70 -54.44
N ALA A 9 112.67 -71.75 -54.67
CA ALA A 9 113.01 -72.86 -55.54
C ALA A 9 113.30 -72.45 -57.01
N LEU A 10 112.62 -71.43 -57.54
CA LEU A 10 112.86 -70.92 -58.90
C LEU A 10 114.18 -70.14 -59.02
N MET A 11 114.54 -69.37 -57.97
CA MET A 11 115.79 -68.60 -57.96
C MET A 11 117.01 -69.51 -57.84
N THR A 12 116.93 -70.59 -57.05
CA THR A 12 117.97 -71.62 -56.96
C THR A 12 118.14 -72.37 -58.29
N LEU A 13 117.04 -72.66 -58.99
CA LEU A 13 117.03 -73.34 -60.29
C LEU A 13 117.70 -72.50 -61.41
N LEU A 14 117.64 -71.17 -61.31
CA LEU A 14 118.30 -70.23 -62.23
C LEU A 14 119.78 -69.98 -61.89
N GLN A 15 120.21 -70.17 -60.64
CA GLN A 15 121.59 -69.93 -60.20
C GLN A 15 122.49 -71.19 -60.33
N ASP A 16 121.98 -72.37 -59.97
CA ASP A 16 122.81 -73.58 -59.85
C ASP A 16 122.75 -74.52 -61.07
N GLY A 17 121.95 -74.16 -62.09
CA GLY A 17 121.91 -74.86 -63.38
C GLY A 17 121.40 -76.31 -63.34
N ARG A 18 120.75 -76.76 -62.25
CA ARG A 18 120.16 -78.10 -62.11
C ARG A 18 118.86 -78.06 -61.30
N GLY A 19 117.77 -78.68 -61.78
CA GLY A 19 116.51 -78.84 -61.03
C GLY A 19 115.21 -78.82 -61.87
N VAL A 20 114.08 -79.19 -61.23
CA VAL A 20 112.71 -79.09 -61.77
C VAL A 20 111.79 -78.49 -60.71
N CYS A 21 111.03 -77.45 -61.06
CA CYS A 21 109.96 -76.87 -60.25
C CYS A 21 108.63 -77.03 -61.00
N SER A 22 107.63 -77.66 -60.39
CA SER A 22 106.35 -77.96 -61.03
C SER A 22 105.18 -77.34 -60.29
N GLY A 23 104.38 -76.53 -61.01
CA GLY A 23 103.03 -76.16 -60.61
C GLY A 23 102.92 -75.14 -59.49
N PHE A 24 103.74 -74.08 -59.50
CA PHE A 24 103.59 -72.98 -58.55
C PHE A 24 102.85 -71.78 -59.16
N GLU A 25 102.09 -71.09 -58.32
CA GLU A 25 101.26 -69.96 -58.74
C GLU A 25 102.06 -68.66 -58.74
N THR A 26 102.10 -67.96 -59.87
CA THR A 26 102.75 -66.64 -60.01
C THR A 26 101.93 -65.75 -60.95
N ALA A 27 102.42 -64.55 -61.27
CA ALA A 27 101.83 -63.70 -62.30
C ALA A 27 102.89 -63.21 -63.28
N MET A 28 102.56 -63.25 -64.57
CA MET A 28 103.36 -62.64 -65.65
C MET A 28 102.81 -61.27 -65.99
N ARG A 29 103.68 -60.29 -66.26
CA ARG A 29 103.23 -58.98 -66.75
C ARG A 29 103.18 -58.94 -68.26
N ASN A 30 102.06 -58.50 -68.82
CA ASN A 30 101.94 -58.23 -70.24
C ASN A 30 102.64 -56.88 -70.60
N ARG A 31 102.71 -56.56 -71.90
CA ARG A 31 103.36 -55.34 -72.42
C ARG A 31 102.67 -54.04 -71.99
N GLN A 32 101.43 -54.11 -71.49
CA GLN A 32 100.64 -53.00 -70.98
C GLN A 32 100.80 -52.82 -69.46
N GLY A 33 101.49 -53.75 -68.78
CA GLY A 33 101.76 -53.71 -67.35
C GLY A 33 100.80 -54.53 -66.49
N ASP A 34 99.78 -55.17 -67.07
CA ASP A 34 98.81 -55.98 -66.32
C ASP A 34 99.40 -57.31 -65.88
N GLU A 35 99.12 -57.70 -64.63
CA GLU A 35 99.52 -58.98 -64.07
C GLU A 35 98.52 -60.08 -64.45
N ILE A 36 98.97 -61.02 -65.29
CA ILE A 36 98.25 -62.22 -65.69
C ILE A 36 98.64 -63.36 -64.74
N PRO A 37 97.72 -63.86 -63.90
CA PRO A 37 98.01 -64.99 -63.03
C PRO A 37 98.24 -66.26 -63.86
N VAL A 38 99.39 -66.90 -63.67
CA VAL A 38 99.81 -68.13 -64.35
C VAL A 38 100.26 -69.18 -63.34
N LEU A 39 99.99 -70.44 -63.66
CA LEU A 39 100.63 -71.59 -63.04
C LEU A 39 101.88 -71.93 -63.86
N MET A 40 103.05 -71.78 -63.26
CA MET A 40 104.34 -71.97 -63.94
C MET A 40 105.02 -73.27 -63.51
N SER A 41 105.70 -73.92 -64.44
CA SER A 41 106.62 -75.03 -64.19
C SER A 41 107.90 -74.82 -65.01
N ALA A 42 109.07 -75.07 -64.46
CA ALA A 42 110.35 -74.89 -65.14
C ALA A 42 111.33 -76.04 -64.87
N ARG A 43 112.16 -76.39 -65.87
CA ARG A 43 113.25 -77.37 -65.75
C ARG A 43 114.50 -76.89 -66.47
N VAL A 44 115.67 -77.27 -65.99
CA VAL A 44 116.95 -77.05 -66.71
C VAL A 44 117.23 -78.22 -67.66
N THR A 45 117.77 -77.95 -68.85
CA THR A 45 118.18 -78.94 -69.85
C THR A 45 119.40 -78.44 -70.62
N GLU A 46 120.38 -79.31 -70.84
CA GLU A 46 121.65 -79.00 -71.49
C GLU A 46 121.57 -79.30 -72.99
N ILE A 47 121.93 -78.35 -73.85
CA ILE A 47 121.94 -78.48 -75.32
C ILE A 47 123.27 -77.92 -75.83
N ASP A 48 124.01 -78.71 -76.62
CA ASP A 48 125.33 -78.36 -77.20
C ASP A 48 126.36 -77.80 -76.19
N GLY A 49 126.30 -78.29 -74.95
CA GLY A 49 127.24 -77.93 -73.88
C GLY A 49 126.84 -76.69 -73.06
N GLU A 50 125.72 -76.03 -73.36
CA GLU A 50 125.17 -74.93 -72.56
C GLU A 50 123.85 -75.32 -71.88
N SER A 51 123.64 -74.85 -70.65
CA SER A 51 122.44 -75.13 -69.85
C SER A 51 121.33 -74.11 -70.12
N TYR A 52 120.15 -74.59 -70.52
CA TYR A 52 118.94 -73.78 -70.78
C TYR A 52 117.84 -74.09 -69.76
N VAL A 53 117.11 -73.07 -69.31
CA VAL A 53 115.89 -73.25 -68.48
C VAL A 53 114.66 -73.16 -69.37
N ILE A 54 113.94 -74.27 -69.50
CA ILE A 54 112.66 -74.32 -70.19
C ILE A 54 111.56 -74.15 -69.16
N SER A 55 110.78 -73.07 -69.28
CA SER A 55 109.58 -72.85 -68.48
C SER A 55 108.33 -72.96 -69.36
N GLN A 56 107.30 -73.60 -68.81
CA GLN A 56 105.95 -73.60 -69.35
C GLN A 56 105.03 -72.92 -68.35
N SER A 57 104.16 -72.05 -68.83
CA SER A 57 103.21 -71.33 -68.00
C SER A 57 101.82 -71.45 -68.60
N ARG A 58 100.84 -71.79 -67.76
CA ARG A 58 99.42 -71.84 -68.15
C ARG A 58 98.66 -70.77 -67.37
N GLU A 59 97.88 -69.97 -68.06
CA GLU A 59 97.02 -68.97 -67.43
C GLU A 59 95.95 -69.60 -66.52
N ASP A 60 95.75 -69.05 -65.32
CA ASP A 60 94.76 -69.52 -64.31
C ASP A 60 93.72 -68.43 -63.93
N SER A 61 93.53 -67.44 -64.82
CA SER A 61 92.64 -66.28 -64.63
C SER A 61 91.18 -66.66 -64.39
N GLU A 62 90.67 -67.69 -65.08
CA GLU A 62 89.25 -68.07 -65.06
C GLU A 62 88.84 -68.74 -63.74
N ARG A 63 89.67 -69.65 -63.23
CA ARG A 63 89.41 -70.40 -61.98
C ARG A 63 89.39 -69.46 -60.77
N ARG A 64 90.28 -68.46 -60.73
CA ARG A 64 90.30 -67.43 -59.69
C ARG A 64 89.08 -66.50 -59.75
N ARG A 65 88.66 -66.07 -60.96
CA ARG A 65 87.44 -65.25 -61.12
C ARG A 65 86.21 -65.98 -60.62
N ILE A 66 86.04 -67.27 -60.97
CA ILE A 66 84.88 -68.07 -60.52
C ILE A 66 84.89 -68.23 -58.99
N ARG A 67 86.03 -68.57 -58.39
CA ARG A 67 86.11 -68.77 -56.92
C ARG A 67 85.83 -67.48 -56.15
N LYS A 68 86.35 -66.34 -56.61
CA LYS A 68 86.13 -65.04 -55.98
C LYS A 68 84.68 -64.55 -56.18
N ALA A 69 84.12 -64.70 -57.39
CA ALA A 69 82.73 -64.37 -57.67
C ALA A 69 81.74 -65.25 -56.88
N PHE A 70 82.06 -66.53 -56.69
CA PHE A 70 81.26 -67.44 -55.88
C PHE A 70 81.24 -67.00 -54.40
N GLN A 71 82.41 -66.70 -53.81
CA GLN A 71 82.51 -66.22 -52.43
C GLN A 71 81.81 -64.87 -52.22
N GLU A 72 81.93 -63.93 -53.16
CA GLU A 72 81.25 -62.63 -53.09
C GLU A 72 79.72 -62.76 -53.26
N SER A 73 79.26 -63.64 -54.14
CA SER A 73 77.82 -63.92 -54.32
C SER A 73 77.22 -64.61 -53.10
N GLU A 74 77.93 -65.58 -52.51
CA GLU A 74 77.48 -66.29 -51.30
C GLU A 74 77.36 -65.33 -50.10
N LYS A 75 78.36 -64.44 -49.92
CA LYS A 75 78.32 -63.41 -48.87
C LYS A 75 77.17 -62.42 -49.07
N LYS A 76 76.98 -61.89 -50.29
CA LYS A 76 75.87 -60.97 -50.62
C LYS A 76 74.50 -61.59 -50.38
N PHE A 77 74.31 -62.85 -50.81
CA PHE A 77 73.04 -63.55 -50.59
C PHE A 77 72.74 -63.74 -49.10
N ARG A 78 73.76 -64.14 -48.31
CA ARG A 78 73.63 -64.31 -46.87
C ARG A 78 73.26 -62.99 -46.17
N GLU A 79 73.94 -61.89 -46.51
CA GLU A 79 73.62 -60.57 -45.96
C GLU A 79 72.19 -60.11 -46.31
N MET A 80 71.71 -60.34 -47.53
CA MET A 80 70.33 -59.98 -47.91
C MET A 80 69.27 -60.68 -47.07
N VAL A 81 69.41 -61.99 -46.87
CA VAL A 81 68.41 -62.79 -46.12
C VAL A 81 68.40 -62.41 -44.64
N GLU A 82 69.53 -62.00 -44.08
CA GLU A 82 69.67 -61.55 -42.69
C GLU A 82 68.83 -60.31 -42.34
N PHE A 83 68.56 -59.42 -43.31
CA PHE A 83 67.82 -58.17 -43.10
C PHE A 83 66.35 -58.21 -43.53
N LEU A 84 65.85 -59.31 -44.10
CA LEU A 84 64.44 -59.40 -44.48
C LEU A 84 63.56 -59.35 -43.22
N PRO A 85 62.53 -58.49 -43.15
CA PRO A 85 61.57 -58.41 -42.04
C PRO A 85 60.55 -59.56 -42.08
N VAL A 86 60.99 -60.73 -42.54
CA VAL A 86 60.23 -61.97 -42.62
C VAL A 86 61.12 -63.08 -42.10
N MET A 87 60.53 -64.02 -41.37
CA MET A 87 61.28 -65.10 -40.73
C MET A 87 61.61 -66.17 -41.78
N VAL A 88 62.90 -66.37 -42.06
CA VAL A 88 63.38 -67.33 -43.07
C VAL A 88 64.23 -68.39 -42.39
N TYR A 89 64.02 -69.66 -42.76
CA TYR A 89 64.75 -70.79 -42.19
C TYR A 89 65.11 -71.86 -43.22
N GLU A 90 66.15 -72.64 -42.92
CA GLU A 90 66.48 -73.90 -43.61
C GLU A 90 66.69 -75.02 -42.59
N THR A 91 66.42 -76.26 -42.99
CA THR A 91 66.60 -77.45 -42.16
C THR A 91 67.36 -78.56 -42.88
N ASP A 92 67.92 -79.50 -42.12
CA ASP A 92 68.36 -80.81 -42.62
C ASP A 92 67.18 -81.76 -42.88
N GLN A 93 67.48 -83.00 -43.28
CA GLN A 93 66.50 -84.06 -43.55
C GLN A 93 65.70 -84.50 -42.31
N GLN A 94 66.21 -84.24 -41.10
CA GLN A 94 65.57 -84.57 -39.83
C GLN A 94 64.76 -83.39 -39.27
N GLY A 95 64.72 -82.26 -39.98
CA GLY A 95 64.01 -81.05 -39.58
C GLY A 95 64.76 -80.22 -38.53
N ARG A 96 66.07 -80.46 -38.33
CA ARG A 96 66.90 -79.59 -37.50
C ARG A 96 67.29 -78.36 -38.30
N LEU A 97 67.18 -77.19 -37.69
CA LEU A 97 67.54 -75.93 -38.32
C LEU A 97 69.03 -75.94 -38.70
N THR A 98 69.31 -75.72 -39.98
CA THR A 98 70.65 -75.53 -40.55
C THR A 98 70.93 -74.07 -40.88
N PHE A 99 69.87 -73.26 -40.98
CA PHE A 99 69.95 -71.81 -41.10
C PHE A 99 68.67 -71.15 -40.56
N ALA A 100 68.79 -69.98 -39.95
CA ALA A 100 67.68 -69.08 -39.67
C ALA A 100 68.21 -67.64 -39.70
N ASN A 101 67.44 -66.71 -40.27
CA ASN A 101 67.87 -65.31 -40.31
C ASN A 101 67.74 -64.64 -38.93
N ARG A 102 68.44 -63.51 -38.73
CA ARG A 102 68.43 -62.74 -37.48
C ARG A 102 67.04 -62.38 -37.02
N TRP A 103 66.15 -62.04 -37.96
CA TRP A 103 64.75 -61.72 -37.67
C TRP A 103 64.02 -62.89 -36.98
N ALA A 104 64.22 -64.13 -37.46
CA ALA A 104 63.65 -65.32 -36.83
C ALA A 104 64.19 -65.52 -35.39
N PHE A 105 65.49 -65.37 -35.15
CA PHE A 105 66.04 -65.49 -33.79
C PHE A 105 65.45 -64.46 -32.83
N SER A 106 65.42 -63.19 -33.24
CA SER A 106 64.88 -62.10 -32.42
C SER A 106 63.38 -62.28 -32.15
N PHE A 107 62.59 -62.67 -33.14
CA PHE A 107 61.14 -62.78 -32.98
C PHE A 107 60.70 -63.98 -32.12
N PHE A 108 61.38 -65.12 -32.27
CA PHE A 108 61.07 -66.35 -31.53
C PHE A 108 61.77 -66.44 -30.16
N GLY A 109 62.80 -65.63 -29.91
CA GLY A 109 63.54 -65.59 -28.65
C GLY A 109 64.58 -66.69 -28.46
N TYR A 110 65.02 -67.37 -29.53
CA TYR A 110 66.09 -68.38 -29.49
C TYR A 110 67.48 -67.74 -29.65
N THR A 111 68.49 -68.32 -29.03
CA THR A 111 69.89 -67.88 -29.13
C THR A 111 70.69 -68.76 -30.11
N ALA A 112 71.88 -68.29 -30.52
CA ALA A 112 72.80 -69.09 -31.33
C ALA A 112 73.21 -70.41 -30.64
N GLU A 113 73.31 -70.42 -29.30
CA GLU A 113 73.61 -71.62 -28.54
C GLU A 113 72.45 -72.65 -28.59
N ASP A 114 71.20 -72.18 -28.62
CA ASP A 114 70.05 -73.08 -28.82
C ASP A 114 70.12 -73.73 -30.21
N PHE A 115 70.48 -72.95 -31.22
CA PHE A 115 70.65 -73.43 -32.59
C PHE A 115 71.73 -74.51 -32.71
N GLU A 116 72.89 -74.33 -32.06
CA GLU A 116 73.96 -75.33 -32.02
C GLU A 116 73.53 -76.65 -31.35
N LYS A 117 72.59 -76.60 -30.39
CA LYS A 117 71.98 -77.80 -29.77
C LYS A 117 71.05 -78.58 -30.71
N GLY A 118 70.77 -78.06 -31.91
CA GLY A 118 69.99 -78.72 -32.95
C GLY A 118 68.48 -78.53 -32.79
N LEU A 119 68.01 -77.28 -32.83
CA LEU A 119 66.58 -76.93 -32.79
C LEU A 119 65.80 -77.60 -33.93
N ASN A 120 64.67 -78.23 -33.61
CA ASN A 120 63.83 -78.91 -34.60
C ASN A 120 62.56 -78.10 -34.88
N VAL A 121 62.31 -77.77 -36.14
CA VAL A 121 61.18 -76.90 -36.53
C VAL A 121 59.81 -77.50 -36.18
N LEU A 122 59.67 -78.82 -36.20
CA LEU A 122 58.40 -79.48 -35.84
C LEU A 122 58.11 -79.35 -34.33
N LYS A 123 59.14 -79.21 -33.49
CA LYS A 123 58.97 -78.92 -32.05
C LYS A 123 58.54 -77.48 -31.78
N MET A 124 58.77 -76.57 -32.73
CA MET A 124 58.34 -75.17 -32.67
C MET A 124 56.90 -74.98 -33.17
N ILE A 125 56.25 -76.01 -33.72
CA ILE A 125 54.81 -76.01 -34.02
C ILE A 125 54.05 -76.53 -32.80
N SER A 126 52.86 -75.95 -32.53
CA SER A 126 51.96 -76.39 -31.46
C SER A 126 51.62 -77.87 -31.58
N LEU A 127 51.26 -78.52 -30.45
CA LEU A 127 50.94 -79.94 -30.42
C LEU A 127 49.78 -80.32 -31.36
N GLU A 128 48.79 -79.44 -31.49
CA GLU A 128 47.60 -79.64 -32.34
C GLU A 128 47.96 -79.65 -33.83
N ASP A 129 48.93 -78.82 -34.23
CA ASP A 129 49.34 -78.66 -35.62
C ASP A 129 50.54 -79.51 -36.02
N ARG A 130 51.26 -80.09 -35.05
CA ARG A 130 52.53 -80.80 -35.28
C ARG A 130 52.40 -81.98 -36.23
N GLU A 131 51.30 -82.74 -36.15
CA GLU A 131 51.07 -83.87 -37.06
C GLU A 131 50.88 -83.39 -38.50
N ARG A 132 50.09 -82.31 -38.69
CA ARG A 132 49.82 -81.69 -39.99
C ARG A 132 51.10 -81.10 -40.59
N ALA A 133 51.87 -80.38 -39.78
CA ALA A 133 53.17 -79.84 -40.16
C ALA A 133 54.17 -80.95 -40.51
N GLY A 134 54.20 -82.06 -39.76
CA GLY A 134 55.06 -83.22 -40.04
C GLY A 134 54.74 -83.90 -41.38
N LYS A 135 53.45 -84.09 -41.70
CA LYS A 135 53.02 -84.61 -43.00
C LYS A 135 53.45 -83.69 -44.15
N ASN A 136 53.29 -82.38 -43.98
CA ASN A 136 53.71 -81.41 -44.99
C ASN A 136 55.24 -81.35 -45.12
N PHE A 137 55.99 -81.47 -44.02
CA PHE A 137 57.44 -81.59 -44.04
C PHE A 137 57.91 -82.82 -44.85
N LEU A 138 57.27 -83.98 -44.66
CA LEU A 138 57.56 -85.20 -45.44
C LEU A 138 57.18 -85.07 -46.92
N LYS A 139 56.13 -84.31 -47.26
CA LYS A 139 55.80 -83.97 -48.65
C LYS A 139 56.90 -83.12 -49.29
N ALA A 140 57.34 -82.06 -48.59
CA ALA A 140 58.46 -81.25 -49.04
C ALA A 140 59.72 -82.12 -49.22
N MET A 141 60.04 -83.02 -48.28
CA MET A 141 61.15 -83.97 -48.38
C MET A 141 61.02 -85.02 -49.50
N ARG A 142 59.88 -85.13 -50.17
CA ARG A 142 59.71 -85.95 -51.40
C ARG A 142 59.83 -85.13 -52.68
N GLY A 143 60.10 -83.83 -52.58
CA GLY A 143 60.15 -82.91 -53.72
C GLY A 143 58.81 -82.28 -54.09
N GLU A 144 57.75 -82.53 -53.32
CA GLU A 144 56.41 -81.99 -53.59
C GLU A 144 56.29 -80.53 -53.12
N LYS A 145 55.53 -79.70 -53.85
CA LYS A 145 55.20 -78.33 -53.41
C LYS A 145 54.24 -78.38 -52.22
N THR A 146 54.66 -77.84 -51.10
CA THR A 146 53.77 -77.48 -49.99
C THR A 146 53.32 -76.05 -50.20
N GLY A 147 52.01 -75.82 -50.32
CA GLY A 147 51.45 -74.46 -50.37
C GLY A 147 51.65 -73.70 -49.05
N GLU A 148 51.11 -72.48 -48.99
CA GLU A 148 51.05 -71.70 -47.76
C GLU A 148 50.07 -72.36 -46.78
N MET A 149 50.53 -72.65 -45.56
CA MET A 149 49.76 -73.37 -44.56
C MET A 149 49.79 -72.61 -43.24
N GLU A 150 48.63 -72.43 -42.64
CA GLU A 150 48.50 -71.77 -41.34
C GLU A 150 48.72 -72.77 -40.20
N TYR A 151 49.62 -72.44 -39.28
CA TYR A 151 49.88 -73.19 -38.07
C TYR A 151 49.94 -72.26 -36.86
N GLN A 152 49.61 -72.81 -35.69
CA GLN A 152 49.95 -72.21 -34.41
C GLN A 152 51.41 -72.54 -34.08
N VAL A 153 52.22 -71.49 -34.01
CA VAL A 153 53.67 -71.58 -33.82
C VAL A 153 54.03 -71.14 -32.41
N LEU A 154 54.98 -71.84 -31.79
CA LEU A 154 55.47 -71.63 -30.43
C LEU A 154 56.77 -70.82 -30.42
N LYS A 155 56.85 -69.82 -29.55
CA LYS A 155 58.10 -69.12 -29.18
C LYS A 155 58.83 -69.86 -28.05
N LYS A 156 60.08 -69.48 -27.76
CA LYS A 156 60.89 -70.06 -26.68
C LYS A 156 60.24 -69.89 -25.29
N ASP A 157 59.55 -68.77 -25.07
CA ASP A 157 58.83 -68.47 -23.83
C ASP A 157 57.52 -69.25 -23.65
N GLY A 158 57.12 -70.04 -24.66
CA GLY A 158 55.89 -70.84 -24.67
C GLY A 158 54.67 -70.14 -25.27
N SER A 159 54.75 -68.85 -25.61
CA SER A 159 53.66 -68.12 -26.26
C SER A 159 53.37 -68.67 -27.67
N ARG A 160 52.09 -68.64 -28.07
CA ARG A 160 51.60 -69.12 -29.36
C ARG A 160 51.15 -67.95 -30.22
N PHE A 161 51.42 -68.01 -31.52
CA PHE A 161 50.87 -67.08 -32.51
C PHE A 161 50.46 -67.81 -33.79
N PRO A 162 49.37 -67.36 -34.46
CA PRO A 162 49.02 -67.86 -35.78
C PRO A 162 50.03 -67.38 -36.82
N ALA A 163 50.63 -68.32 -37.55
CA ALA A 163 51.58 -68.02 -38.60
C ALA A 163 51.24 -68.76 -39.89
N LEU A 164 51.35 -68.06 -41.02
CA LEU A 164 51.33 -68.63 -42.35
C LEU A 164 52.75 -69.08 -42.70
N ILE A 165 52.94 -70.36 -42.97
CA ILE A 165 54.24 -70.97 -43.31
C ILE A 165 54.21 -71.48 -44.74
N ALA A 166 55.14 -70.98 -45.55
CA ALA A 166 55.43 -71.50 -46.89
C ALA A 166 56.76 -72.27 -46.86
N SER A 167 56.82 -73.46 -47.45
CA SER A 167 58.04 -74.29 -47.46
C SER A 167 58.33 -74.87 -48.84
N ALA A 168 59.61 -75.07 -49.14
CA ALA A 168 60.11 -75.69 -50.37
C ALA A 168 61.33 -76.58 -50.09
N PRO A 169 61.53 -77.69 -50.83
CA PRO A 169 62.69 -78.56 -50.67
C PRO A 169 64.00 -77.91 -51.13
N ILE A 170 65.08 -78.23 -50.43
CA ILE A 170 66.46 -77.94 -50.84
C ILE A 170 67.00 -79.20 -51.54
N LEU A 171 67.32 -79.10 -52.84
CA LEU A 171 67.76 -80.23 -53.67
C LEU A 171 69.27 -80.16 -53.93
N GLN A 172 69.98 -81.27 -53.72
CA GLN A 172 71.36 -81.46 -54.14
C GLN A 172 71.47 -82.75 -54.94
N ASN A 173 72.01 -82.70 -56.17
CA ASN A 173 72.05 -83.83 -57.11
C ASN A 173 70.69 -84.53 -57.27
N ASN A 174 69.61 -83.73 -57.39
CA ASN A 174 68.23 -84.19 -57.50
C ASN A 174 67.71 -85.01 -56.30
N ARG A 175 68.40 -84.96 -55.16
CA ARG A 175 67.95 -85.55 -53.88
C ARG A 175 67.66 -84.43 -52.87
N PRO A 176 66.53 -84.49 -52.16
CA PRO A 176 66.20 -83.51 -51.12
C PRO A 176 67.12 -83.71 -49.92
N ILE A 177 67.88 -82.67 -49.58
CA ILE A 177 68.82 -82.65 -48.45
C ILE A 177 68.28 -81.82 -47.27
N GLY A 178 67.14 -81.15 -47.45
CA GLY A 178 66.58 -80.24 -46.46
C GLY A 178 65.32 -79.52 -46.94
N VAL A 179 64.80 -78.63 -46.09
CA VAL A 179 63.63 -77.78 -46.40
C VAL A 179 63.97 -76.33 -46.08
N ARG A 180 63.63 -75.40 -46.98
CA ARG A 180 63.66 -73.95 -46.72
C ARG A 180 62.25 -73.41 -46.62
N GLY A 181 62.02 -72.47 -45.72
CA GLY A 181 60.69 -71.89 -45.54
C GLY A 181 60.70 -70.44 -45.07
N VAL A 182 59.52 -69.84 -45.17
CA VAL A 182 59.23 -68.46 -44.77
C VAL A 182 58.00 -68.48 -43.85
N VAL A 183 58.05 -67.72 -42.75
CA VAL A 183 56.97 -67.63 -41.75
C VAL A 183 56.49 -66.18 -41.65
N THR A 184 55.16 -65.98 -41.75
CA THR A 184 54.48 -64.67 -41.68
C THR A 184 53.41 -64.68 -40.58
N GLU A 185 53.36 -63.64 -39.74
CA GLU A 185 52.37 -63.50 -38.66
C GLU A 185 51.04 -62.88 -39.15
N LEU A 186 49.87 -63.33 -38.64
CA LEU A 186 48.52 -62.91 -39.11
C LEU A 186 47.77 -61.90 -38.19
N THR A 187 48.35 -61.43 -37.08
CA THR A 187 47.63 -60.66 -36.04
C THR A 187 47.24 -59.21 -36.40
N GLY A 188 47.79 -58.62 -37.48
CA GLY A 188 47.61 -57.20 -37.82
C GLY A 188 46.29 -56.83 -38.52
N LEU A 189 45.70 -57.75 -39.31
CA LEU A 189 44.57 -57.40 -40.20
C LEU A 189 43.21 -57.32 -39.48
N ARG A 190 42.99 -58.15 -38.45
CA ARG A 190 41.70 -58.24 -37.73
C ARG A 190 41.36 -57.02 -36.86
N LYS A 191 42.37 -56.29 -36.36
CA LYS A 191 42.16 -55.15 -35.46
C LYS A 191 41.51 -53.93 -36.14
N VAL A 192 41.57 -53.82 -37.47
CA VAL A 192 41.02 -52.68 -38.22
C VAL A 192 39.53 -52.82 -38.45
N GLU A 193 39.04 -54.04 -38.71
CA GLU A 193 37.61 -54.29 -38.95
C GLU A 193 36.77 -54.16 -37.68
N GLU A 194 37.27 -54.65 -36.53
CA GLU A 194 36.57 -54.50 -35.24
C GLU A 194 36.48 -53.03 -34.81
N ALA A 195 37.55 -52.25 -35.02
CA ALA A 195 37.56 -50.81 -34.69
C ALA A 195 36.59 -50.00 -35.55
N LEU A 196 36.38 -50.36 -36.81
CA LEU A 196 35.42 -49.70 -37.69
C LEU A 196 33.98 -49.96 -37.23
N LYS A 197 33.66 -51.21 -36.89
CA LYS A 197 32.33 -51.61 -36.41
C LYS A 197 31.99 -50.98 -35.06
N GLU A 198 32.93 -50.95 -34.12
CA GLU A 198 32.74 -50.31 -32.81
C GLU A 198 32.50 -48.80 -32.93
N SER A 199 33.20 -48.15 -33.87
CA SER A 199 33.01 -46.72 -34.16
C SER A 199 31.62 -46.41 -34.75
N GLU A 200 31.14 -47.21 -35.70
CA GLU A 200 29.79 -47.05 -36.29
C GLU A 200 28.67 -47.23 -35.25
N GLU A 201 28.75 -48.27 -34.41
CA GLU A 201 27.75 -48.50 -33.35
C GLU A 201 27.76 -47.36 -32.31
N LYS A 202 28.94 -46.83 -31.98
CA LYS A 202 29.09 -45.67 -31.08
C LYS A 202 28.43 -44.41 -31.64
N TYR A 203 28.65 -44.08 -32.92
CA TYR A 203 28.03 -42.90 -33.54
C TYR A 203 26.52 -43.05 -33.68
N ARG A 204 26.02 -44.23 -34.08
CA ARG A 204 24.58 -44.51 -34.18
C ARG A 204 23.88 -44.29 -32.85
N THR A 205 24.46 -44.82 -31.76
CA THR A 205 23.89 -44.69 -30.41
C THR A 205 23.80 -43.23 -29.95
N VAL A 206 24.83 -42.41 -30.22
CA VAL A 206 24.82 -40.98 -29.84
C VAL A 206 23.77 -40.19 -30.63
N VAL A 207 23.59 -40.50 -31.91
CA VAL A 207 22.60 -39.84 -32.78
C VAL A 207 21.17 -40.24 -32.40
N GLU A 208 20.93 -41.52 -32.09
CA GLU A 208 19.60 -42.02 -31.71
C GLU A 208 19.15 -41.59 -30.30
N LEU A 209 20.09 -41.44 -29.36
CA LEU A 209 19.79 -40.97 -27.99
C LEU A 209 19.75 -39.45 -27.84
N SER A 210 19.98 -38.69 -28.91
CA SER A 210 19.91 -37.23 -28.90
C SER A 210 18.51 -36.74 -28.54
N GLN A 211 18.42 -35.81 -27.57
CA GLN A 211 17.17 -35.11 -27.27
C GLN A 211 16.84 -34.02 -28.30
N ASP A 212 17.81 -33.64 -29.12
CA ASP A 212 17.64 -32.70 -30.23
C ASP A 212 17.34 -33.48 -31.52
N GLY A 213 16.45 -32.93 -32.35
CA GLY A 213 16.26 -33.39 -33.72
C GLY A 213 17.50 -33.06 -34.53
N ILE A 214 18.15 -34.08 -35.08
CA ILE A 214 19.35 -33.88 -35.90
C ILE A 214 18.93 -34.06 -37.36
N VAL A 215 19.34 -33.10 -38.18
CA VAL A 215 19.08 -33.14 -39.61
C VAL A 215 20.34 -32.79 -40.38
N TRP A 216 20.57 -33.52 -41.46
CA TRP A 216 21.59 -33.23 -42.45
C TRP A 216 20.91 -32.78 -43.72
N THR A 217 21.39 -31.70 -44.32
CA THR A 217 20.86 -31.16 -45.58
C THR A 217 21.92 -31.15 -46.67
N GLN A 218 21.50 -31.32 -47.92
CA GLN A 218 22.27 -30.95 -49.11
C GLN A 218 21.46 -29.86 -49.83
N GLY A 219 22.07 -28.69 -50.02
CA GLY A 219 21.30 -27.51 -50.41
C GLY A 219 20.16 -27.22 -49.42
N ASP A 220 18.94 -27.08 -49.94
CA ASP A 220 17.73 -26.83 -49.16
C ASP A 220 16.96 -28.10 -48.76
N ARG A 221 17.44 -29.29 -49.12
CA ARG A 221 16.72 -30.56 -48.87
C ARG A 221 17.35 -31.36 -47.75
N HIS A 222 16.51 -32.02 -46.95
CA HIS A 222 16.96 -32.97 -45.95
C HIS A 222 17.44 -34.27 -46.61
N ILE A 223 18.62 -34.76 -46.24
CA ILE A 223 19.17 -36.05 -46.71
C ILE A 223 19.30 -37.07 -45.58
N LEU A 224 19.22 -36.62 -44.34
CA LEU A 224 19.13 -37.47 -43.15
C LEU A 224 18.33 -36.70 -42.11
N ALA A 225 17.37 -37.35 -41.46
CA ALA A 225 16.65 -36.84 -40.32
C ALA A 225 16.62 -37.92 -39.23
N THR A 226 16.83 -37.54 -37.97
CA THR A 226 16.69 -38.51 -36.87
C THR A 226 15.23 -38.72 -36.49
N ARG A 227 14.96 -39.83 -35.80
CA ARG A 227 13.63 -40.09 -35.21
C ARG A 227 13.16 -38.92 -34.33
N LYS A 228 14.07 -38.32 -33.55
CA LYS A 228 13.73 -37.17 -32.70
C LYS A 228 13.25 -35.96 -33.50
N MET A 229 13.79 -35.74 -34.71
CA MET A 229 13.31 -34.71 -35.62
C MET A 229 11.87 -34.96 -36.05
N ALA A 230 11.53 -36.20 -36.41
CA ALA A 230 10.15 -36.58 -36.76
C ALA A 230 9.19 -36.36 -35.58
N GLU A 231 9.59 -36.76 -34.37
CA GLU A 231 8.79 -36.55 -33.13
C GLU A 231 8.55 -35.07 -32.84
N ILE A 232 9.58 -34.22 -32.94
CA ILE A 232 9.46 -32.76 -32.69
C ILE A 232 8.47 -32.11 -33.66
N PHE A 233 8.40 -32.55 -34.91
CA PHE A 233 7.49 -31.94 -35.90
C PHE A 233 6.23 -32.76 -36.17
N GLY A 234 6.00 -33.87 -35.45
CA GLY A 234 4.79 -34.68 -35.57
C GLY A 234 4.68 -35.49 -36.86
N TYR A 235 5.81 -35.93 -37.42
CA TYR A 235 5.86 -36.90 -38.51
C TYR A 235 5.93 -38.33 -37.94
N ASP A 236 5.32 -39.30 -38.63
CA ASP A 236 5.26 -40.68 -38.14
C ASP A 236 6.61 -41.38 -38.31
N GLN A 237 7.33 -41.03 -39.39
CA GLN A 237 8.63 -41.59 -39.74
C GLN A 237 9.60 -40.51 -40.23
N PRO A 238 10.91 -40.56 -39.88
CA PRO A 238 11.90 -39.60 -40.36
C PRO A 238 12.08 -39.61 -41.88
N GLU A 239 11.74 -40.72 -42.55
CA GLU A 239 11.77 -40.88 -44.00
C GLU A 239 10.85 -39.89 -44.72
N GLU A 240 9.76 -39.44 -44.10
CA GLU A 240 8.84 -38.45 -44.67
C GLU A 240 9.48 -37.06 -44.82
N LEU A 241 10.51 -36.77 -44.03
CA LEU A 241 11.25 -35.51 -44.10
C LEU A 241 12.34 -35.55 -45.17
N LEU A 242 12.74 -36.74 -45.65
CA LEU A 242 13.83 -36.89 -46.60
C LEU A 242 13.43 -36.36 -47.98
N GLY A 243 14.29 -35.52 -48.56
CA GLY A 243 14.05 -34.84 -49.82
C GLY A 243 13.19 -33.59 -49.69
N GLU A 244 12.48 -33.39 -48.57
CA GLU A 244 11.68 -32.18 -48.35
C GLU A 244 12.55 -30.97 -48.04
N SER A 245 11.98 -29.79 -48.32
CA SER A 245 12.67 -28.52 -48.06
C SER A 245 12.79 -28.25 -46.57
N VAL A 246 13.91 -27.66 -46.14
CA VAL A 246 14.11 -27.17 -44.76
C VAL A 246 13.03 -26.20 -44.29
N LEU A 247 12.30 -25.56 -45.21
CA LEU A 247 11.23 -24.62 -44.89
C LEU A 247 9.89 -25.29 -44.58
N GLU A 248 9.73 -26.58 -44.83
CA GLU A 248 8.47 -27.29 -44.61
C GLU A 248 8.10 -27.31 -43.12
N VAL A 249 9.11 -27.47 -42.26
CA VAL A 249 9.00 -27.45 -40.81
C VAL A 249 9.04 -26.05 -40.19
N VAL A 250 9.10 -25.00 -41.02
CA VAL A 250 9.20 -23.60 -40.59
C VAL A 250 7.84 -22.90 -40.78
N HIS A 251 7.35 -22.24 -39.74
CA HIS A 251 6.11 -21.48 -39.77
C HIS A 251 6.21 -20.33 -40.80
N PRO A 252 5.14 -20.02 -41.57
CA PRO A 252 5.14 -19.00 -42.62
C PRO A 252 5.80 -17.66 -42.23
N ASP A 253 5.51 -17.17 -41.02
CA ASP A 253 6.04 -15.92 -40.48
C ASP A 253 7.58 -15.86 -40.42
N ASP A 254 8.26 -17.01 -40.27
CA ASP A 254 9.72 -17.09 -40.12
C ASP A 254 10.43 -17.67 -41.37
N ARG A 255 9.70 -18.14 -42.38
CA ARG A 255 10.28 -18.81 -43.57
C ARG A 255 11.33 -17.96 -44.29
N ASP A 256 11.03 -16.69 -44.57
CA ASP A 256 11.94 -15.78 -45.28
C ASP A 256 13.23 -15.53 -44.51
N ARG A 257 13.14 -15.49 -43.17
CA ARG A 257 14.28 -15.28 -42.28
C ARG A 257 15.14 -16.54 -42.23
N VAL A 258 14.54 -17.70 -42.01
CA VAL A 258 15.25 -18.99 -41.98
C VAL A 258 15.89 -19.29 -43.33
N TYR A 259 15.19 -19.05 -44.44
CA TYR A 259 15.72 -19.25 -45.80
C TYR A 259 16.99 -18.43 -46.05
N ARG A 260 16.99 -17.14 -45.66
CA ARG A 260 18.16 -16.27 -45.79
C ARG A 260 19.34 -16.75 -44.95
N ILE A 261 19.10 -17.09 -43.68
CA ILE A 261 20.15 -17.58 -42.76
C ILE A 261 20.75 -18.90 -43.29
N HIS A 262 19.91 -19.84 -43.70
CA HIS A 262 20.33 -21.13 -44.25
C HIS A 262 21.10 -20.95 -45.57
N GLY A 263 20.57 -20.16 -46.50
CA GLY A 263 21.22 -19.86 -47.77
C GLY A 263 22.59 -19.20 -47.61
N SER A 264 22.72 -18.20 -46.72
CA SER A 264 24.01 -17.56 -46.41
C SER A 264 25.01 -18.56 -45.82
N ARG A 265 24.56 -19.42 -44.89
CA ARG A 265 25.41 -20.51 -44.34
C ARG A 265 25.93 -21.43 -45.43
N LEU A 266 25.10 -21.83 -46.38
CA LEU A 266 25.49 -22.72 -47.49
C LEU A 266 26.48 -22.06 -48.46
N ARG A 267 26.38 -20.75 -48.68
CA ARG A 267 27.35 -19.97 -49.49
C ARG A 267 28.67 -19.69 -48.75
N GLY A 268 28.72 -19.95 -47.44
CA GLY A 268 29.89 -19.64 -46.60
C GLY A 268 29.97 -18.18 -46.18
N GLU A 269 28.84 -17.46 -46.27
CA GLU A 269 28.69 -16.13 -45.71
C GLU A 269 28.48 -16.20 -44.19
N GLU A 270 28.56 -15.06 -43.52
CA GLU A 270 28.31 -14.96 -42.08
C GLU A 270 26.82 -15.26 -41.79
N ALA A 271 26.58 -16.32 -41.00
CA ALA A 271 25.26 -16.71 -40.54
C ALA A 271 25.34 -17.13 -39.06
N PRO A 272 24.36 -16.74 -38.23
CA PRO A 272 24.38 -17.09 -36.81
C PRO A 272 24.42 -18.62 -36.64
N PRO A 273 25.37 -19.18 -35.88
CA PRO A 273 25.48 -20.62 -35.68
C PRO A 273 24.31 -21.18 -34.86
N ARG A 274 23.66 -20.33 -34.04
CA ARG A 274 22.50 -20.66 -33.23
C ARG A 274 21.47 -19.53 -33.29
N TYR A 275 20.19 -19.86 -33.47
CA TYR A 275 19.09 -18.91 -33.50
C TYR A 275 17.74 -19.61 -33.24
N GLU A 276 16.73 -18.85 -32.89
CA GLU A 276 15.37 -19.35 -32.63
C GLU A 276 14.42 -18.97 -33.77
N PHE A 277 13.48 -19.85 -34.10
CA PHE A 277 12.41 -19.59 -35.07
C PHE A 277 11.13 -20.35 -34.70
N LYS A 278 10.00 -19.91 -35.24
CA LYS A 278 8.73 -20.62 -35.13
C LYS A 278 8.68 -21.78 -36.12
N GLY A 279 8.66 -23.00 -35.61
CA GLY A 279 8.40 -24.20 -36.37
C GLY A 279 6.90 -24.44 -36.56
N ILE A 280 6.55 -25.36 -37.46
CA ILE A 280 5.18 -25.84 -37.63
C ILE A 280 5.18 -27.38 -37.66
N ARG A 281 4.33 -28.01 -36.84
CA ARG A 281 4.11 -29.46 -36.87
C ARG A 281 3.34 -29.85 -38.13
N LYS A 282 3.39 -31.12 -38.52
CA LYS A 282 2.58 -31.70 -39.63
C LYS A 282 1.07 -31.45 -39.45
N THR A 283 0.59 -31.32 -38.22
CA THR A 283 -0.80 -31.00 -37.88
C THR A 283 -1.18 -29.53 -38.09
N GLY A 284 -0.20 -28.65 -38.33
CA GLY A 284 -0.37 -27.20 -38.42
C GLY A 284 -0.13 -26.43 -37.11
N GLU A 285 0.16 -27.12 -36.01
CA GLU A 285 0.45 -26.49 -34.70
C GLU A 285 1.80 -25.77 -34.73
N ALA A 286 1.85 -24.53 -34.26
CA ALA A 286 3.09 -23.76 -34.15
C ALA A 286 3.88 -24.17 -32.88
N LEU A 287 5.20 -24.25 -33.01
CA LEU A 287 6.12 -24.54 -31.91
C LEU A 287 7.35 -23.62 -31.99
N TYR A 288 8.08 -23.47 -30.89
CA TYR A 288 9.30 -22.68 -30.87
C TYR A 288 10.52 -23.60 -30.96
N ILE A 289 11.38 -23.34 -31.94
CA ILE A 289 12.57 -24.14 -32.22
C ILE A 289 13.81 -23.29 -32.01
N GLU A 290 14.71 -23.81 -31.20
CA GLU A 290 16.09 -23.38 -31.20
C GLU A 290 16.91 -24.28 -32.12
N VAL A 291 17.59 -23.68 -33.11
CA VAL A 291 18.44 -24.41 -34.04
C VAL A 291 19.89 -24.02 -33.88
N SER A 292 20.76 -25.02 -33.83
CA SER A 292 22.21 -24.87 -33.98
C SER A 292 22.67 -25.56 -35.24
N ALA A 293 23.22 -24.82 -36.20
CA ALA A 293 23.52 -25.34 -37.53
C ALA A 293 24.92 -24.95 -38.01
N ILE A 294 25.65 -25.95 -38.53
CA ILE A 294 26.98 -25.79 -39.11
C ILE A 294 26.98 -26.16 -40.59
N ARG A 295 27.83 -25.49 -41.37
CA ARG A 295 28.05 -25.84 -42.78
C ARG A 295 28.90 -27.10 -42.87
N THR A 296 28.57 -27.99 -43.81
CA THR A 296 29.33 -29.21 -44.09
C THR A 296 29.44 -29.43 -45.60
N PHE A 297 30.40 -30.24 -46.03
CA PHE A 297 30.58 -30.65 -47.43
C PHE A 297 30.55 -32.16 -47.52
N TYR A 298 29.59 -32.71 -48.27
CA TYR A 298 29.36 -34.15 -48.35
C TYR A 298 28.95 -34.56 -49.76
N GLN A 299 29.57 -35.62 -50.28
CA GLN A 299 29.37 -36.15 -51.64
C GLN A 299 29.48 -35.10 -52.77
N GLY A 300 30.34 -34.09 -52.60
CA GLY A 300 30.56 -33.05 -53.62
C GLY A 300 29.61 -31.85 -53.53
N GLU A 301 28.67 -31.85 -52.58
CA GLU A 301 27.70 -30.77 -52.39
C GLU A 301 27.81 -30.11 -51.02
N TRP A 302 27.54 -28.80 -50.99
CA TRP A 302 27.45 -28.04 -49.74
C TRP A 302 26.11 -28.29 -49.06
N GLY A 303 26.20 -28.50 -47.75
CA GLY A 303 25.07 -28.84 -46.90
C GLY A 303 25.18 -28.21 -45.53
N SER A 304 24.26 -28.58 -44.65
CA SER A 304 24.34 -28.23 -43.24
C SER A 304 23.98 -29.40 -42.35
N VAL A 305 24.58 -29.46 -41.17
CA VAL A 305 24.09 -30.30 -40.07
C VAL A 305 23.46 -29.36 -39.05
N ALA A 306 22.22 -29.61 -38.71
CA ALA A 306 21.46 -28.81 -37.76
C ALA A 306 20.91 -29.67 -36.62
N PHE A 307 20.97 -29.11 -35.41
CA PHE A 307 20.39 -29.62 -34.19
C PHE A 307 19.20 -28.72 -33.84
N LEU A 308 18.01 -29.30 -33.70
CA LEU A 308 16.77 -28.59 -33.46
C LEU A 308 16.20 -29.03 -32.12
N ARG A 309 16.02 -28.08 -31.21
CA ARG A 309 15.45 -28.28 -29.88
C ARG A 309 14.09 -27.59 -29.80
N ASP A 310 13.08 -28.34 -29.37
CA ASP A 310 11.78 -27.77 -29.00
C ASP A 310 11.94 -26.99 -27.69
N ILE A 311 11.69 -25.69 -27.73
CA ILE A 311 11.76 -24.78 -26.58
C ILE A 311 10.38 -24.19 -26.24
N THR A 312 9.29 -24.80 -26.74
CA THR A 312 7.92 -24.30 -26.56
C THR A 312 7.56 -24.21 -25.08
N ASP A 313 7.83 -25.24 -24.29
CA ASP A 313 7.57 -25.26 -22.83
C ASP A 313 8.29 -24.10 -22.11
N ARG A 314 9.52 -23.79 -22.52
CA ARG A 314 10.30 -22.68 -21.93
C ARG A 314 9.68 -21.33 -22.27
N VAL A 315 9.36 -21.10 -23.55
CA VAL A 315 8.78 -19.84 -24.00
C VAL A 315 7.39 -19.63 -23.39
N GLN A 316 6.55 -20.66 -23.32
CA GLN A 316 5.25 -20.59 -22.67
C GLN A 316 5.36 -20.28 -21.17
N ALA A 317 6.28 -20.93 -20.45
CA ALA A 317 6.50 -20.64 -19.03
C ALA A 317 6.99 -19.20 -18.78
N GLU A 318 7.88 -18.68 -19.63
CA GLU A 318 8.35 -17.29 -19.57
C GLU A 318 7.22 -16.29 -19.85
N GLU A 319 6.38 -16.56 -20.86
CA GLU A 319 5.22 -15.72 -21.19
C GLU A 319 4.15 -15.76 -20.08
N GLU A 320 3.85 -16.93 -19.52
CA GLU A 320 2.93 -17.09 -18.39
C GLU A 320 3.43 -16.36 -17.15
N LEU A 321 4.72 -16.47 -16.83
CA LEU A 321 5.32 -15.75 -15.71
C LEU A 321 5.20 -14.24 -15.93
N LYS A 322 5.56 -13.75 -17.12
CA LYS A 322 5.47 -12.32 -17.45
C LYS A 322 4.03 -11.80 -17.40
N ALA A 323 3.09 -12.56 -17.95
CA ALA A 323 1.66 -12.22 -17.91
C ALA A 323 1.11 -12.21 -16.48
N SER A 324 1.55 -13.15 -15.65
CA SER A 324 1.20 -13.23 -14.23
C SER A 324 1.79 -12.06 -13.44
N GLU A 325 3.07 -11.72 -13.63
CA GLU A 325 3.71 -10.55 -13.01
C GLU A 325 3.02 -9.24 -13.39
N GLU A 326 2.67 -9.07 -14.67
CA GLU A 326 1.97 -7.88 -15.15
C GLU A 326 0.54 -7.80 -14.57
N LYS A 327 -0.15 -8.94 -14.47
CA LYS A 327 -1.46 -9.04 -13.80
C LYS A 327 -1.39 -8.64 -12.32
N TYR A 328 -0.42 -9.16 -11.56
CA TYR A 328 -0.25 -8.79 -10.15
C TYR A 328 0.12 -7.31 -9.97
N ARG A 329 1.01 -6.79 -10.83
CA ARG A 329 1.38 -5.37 -10.84
C ARG A 329 0.17 -4.48 -11.05
N LEU A 330 -0.66 -4.78 -12.06
CA LEU A 330 -1.86 -4.01 -12.34
C LEU A 330 -2.86 -4.02 -11.18
N VAL A 331 -3.03 -5.15 -10.49
CA VAL A 331 -3.90 -5.24 -9.30
C VAL A 331 -3.39 -4.35 -8.17
N VAL A 332 -2.09 -4.37 -7.89
CA VAL A 332 -1.49 -3.57 -6.80
C VAL A 332 -1.51 -2.08 -7.14
N GLU A 333 -1.10 -1.70 -8.36
CA GLU A 333 -1.02 -0.31 -8.82
C GLU A 333 -2.39 0.39 -8.90
N ASN A 334 -3.45 -0.34 -9.27
CA ASN A 334 -4.81 0.21 -9.42
C ASN A 334 -5.71 -0.07 -8.21
N ALA A 335 -5.18 -0.62 -7.11
CA ALA A 335 -5.96 -0.81 -5.90
C ALA A 335 -6.37 0.55 -5.31
N ASN A 336 -7.65 0.68 -4.94
CA ASN A 336 -8.16 1.85 -4.22
C ASN A 336 -7.76 1.90 -2.73
N GLU A 337 -6.99 0.92 -2.28
CA GLU A 337 -6.43 0.84 -0.93
C GLU A 337 -4.91 1.03 -1.03
N ALA A 338 -4.31 1.70 -0.04
CA ALA A 338 -2.86 1.83 0.00
C ALA A 338 -2.24 0.49 0.43
N ILE A 339 -1.45 -0.11 -0.45
CA ILE A 339 -0.79 -1.39 -0.23
C ILE A 339 0.71 -1.13 -0.15
N PHE A 340 1.33 -1.50 0.97
CA PHE A 340 2.77 -1.36 1.13
C PHE A 340 3.42 -2.40 2.04
N ILE A 341 4.71 -2.64 1.81
CA ILE A 341 5.55 -3.51 2.62
C ILE A 341 6.46 -2.64 3.48
N ALA A 342 6.39 -2.82 4.79
CA ALA A 342 7.28 -2.18 5.74
C ALA A 342 8.30 -3.19 6.28
N GLN A 343 9.59 -2.85 6.19
CA GLN A 343 10.71 -3.62 6.71
C GLN A 343 11.84 -2.66 7.11
N ASP A 344 12.52 -2.95 8.23
CA ASP A 344 13.62 -2.13 8.76
C ASP A 344 13.27 -0.65 8.98
N GLY A 345 12.01 -0.35 9.34
CA GLY A 345 11.55 1.02 9.56
C GLY A 345 11.21 1.82 8.30
N LEU A 346 11.34 1.22 7.11
CA LEU A 346 11.12 1.87 5.81
C LEU A 346 10.02 1.16 5.01
N LEU A 347 9.41 1.88 4.07
CA LEU A 347 8.49 1.32 3.09
C LEU A 347 9.30 0.82 1.88
N LYS A 348 9.32 -0.50 1.66
CA LYS A 348 10.11 -1.17 0.60
C LYS A 348 9.41 -1.21 -0.75
N LEU A 349 8.12 -1.49 -0.73
CA LEU A 349 7.24 -1.51 -1.90
C LEU A 349 5.93 -0.86 -1.51
N PHE A 350 5.39 0.01 -2.34
CA PHE A 350 4.11 0.68 -2.10
C PHE A 350 3.46 1.09 -3.41
N ASN A 351 2.14 1.03 -3.47
CA ASN A 351 1.37 1.42 -4.65
C ASN A 351 1.10 2.95 -4.70
N PRO A 352 0.61 3.49 -5.83
CA PRO A 352 0.29 4.91 -5.97
C PRO A 352 -0.69 5.43 -4.92
N LYS A 353 -1.66 4.61 -4.50
CA LYS A 353 -2.62 4.99 -3.45
C LYS A 353 -1.95 5.28 -2.11
N THR A 354 -0.84 4.62 -1.81
CA THR A 354 -0.03 4.90 -0.60
C THR A 354 0.54 6.32 -0.63
N VAL A 355 1.06 6.75 -1.78
CA VAL A 355 1.57 8.11 -2.01
C VAL A 355 0.45 9.14 -1.87
N GLU A 356 -0.73 8.86 -2.42
CA GLU A 356 -1.91 9.73 -2.33
C GLU A 356 -2.39 9.93 -0.89
N ILE A 357 -2.56 8.85 -0.12
CA ILE A 357 -3.04 8.91 1.27
C ILE A 357 -2.02 9.64 2.15
N ILE A 358 -0.73 9.29 2.05
CA ILE A 358 0.33 9.87 2.86
C ILE A 358 0.64 11.32 2.43
N GLY A 359 0.42 11.68 1.17
CA GLY A 359 0.65 13.04 0.65
C GLY A 359 2.12 13.38 0.40
N ILE A 360 3.02 12.39 0.37
CA ILE A 360 4.46 12.58 0.14
C ILE A 360 4.86 11.91 -1.17
N ASP A 361 5.66 12.60 -1.99
CA ASP A 361 6.12 12.07 -3.26
C ASP A 361 6.85 10.72 -3.12
N HIS A 362 6.73 9.88 -4.15
CA HIS A 362 7.24 8.51 -4.14
C HIS A 362 8.73 8.42 -3.77
N LYS A 363 9.59 9.30 -4.27
CA LYS A 363 11.05 9.21 -4.03
C LYS A 363 11.37 9.48 -2.57
N THR A 364 10.75 10.53 -2.04
CA THR A 364 10.89 10.89 -0.63
C THR A 364 10.36 9.79 0.29
N LEU A 365 9.18 9.25 -0.03
CA LEU A 365 8.52 8.24 0.80
C LEU A 365 9.39 6.97 0.94
N GLN A 366 10.11 6.59 -0.12
CA GLN A 366 11.00 5.43 -0.12
C GLN A 366 12.16 5.53 0.88
N THR A 367 12.61 6.74 1.20
CA THR A 367 13.71 6.99 2.14
C THR A 367 13.24 7.48 3.51
N THR A 368 11.95 7.79 3.67
CA THR A 368 11.42 8.35 4.91
C THR A 368 11.09 7.20 5.88
N PRO A 369 11.63 7.19 7.10
CA PRO A 369 11.22 6.23 8.12
C PRO A 369 9.72 6.38 8.40
N PHE A 370 8.97 5.29 8.29
CA PHE A 370 7.52 5.35 8.50
C PHE A 370 7.11 5.91 9.88
N PRO A 371 7.89 5.78 10.98
CA PRO A 371 7.53 6.39 12.26
C PRO A 371 7.42 7.91 12.21
N GLU A 372 8.11 8.58 11.29
CA GLU A 372 8.04 10.04 11.13
C GLU A 372 6.70 10.49 10.54
N LEU A 373 6.08 9.62 9.72
CA LEU A 373 4.78 9.83 9.07
C LEU A 373 3.60 9.69 10.03
N ILE A 374 3.84 9.17 11.23
CA ILE A 374 2.81 8.89 12.23
C ILE A 374 2.72 10.07 13.21
N HIS A 375 1.51 10.40 13.64
CA HIS A 375 1.29 11.43 14.65
C HIS A 375 2.07 11.11 15.95
N PRO A 376 2.74 12.10 16.61
CA PRO A 376 3.65 11.86 17.73
C PRO A 376 3.07 11.00 18.86
N GLU A 377 1.79 11.17 19.18
CA GLU A 377 1.10 10.41 20.24
C GLU A 377 0.88 8.93 19.87
N ASP A 378 0.79 8.60 18.58
CA ASP A 378 0.46 7.24 18.11
C ASP A 378 1.74 6.46 17.73
N ARG A 379 2.87 7.15 17.52
CA ARG A 379 4.16 6.56 17.08
C ARG A 379 4.58 5.35 17.89
N ALA A 380 4.60 5.48 19.22
CA ALA A 380 5.08 4.42 20.10
C ALA A 380 4.25 3.13 19.94
N MET A 381 2.92 3.27 19.85
CA MET A 381 2.01 2.15 19.65
C MET A 381 2.23 1.47 18.30
N VAL A 382 2.30 2.24 17.21
CA VAL A 382 2.40 1.67 15.85
C VAL A 382 3.75 0.96 15.67
N VAL A 383 4.84 1.56 16.16
CA VAL A 383 6.19 0.97 16.10
C VAL A 383 6.26 -0.32 16.92
N ASP A 384 5.73 -0.32 18.15
CA ASP A 384 5.68 -1.53 18.99
C ASP A 384 4.92 -2.66 18.28
N ARG A 385 3.74 -2.37 17.74
CA ARG A 385 2.93 -3.34 17.00
C ARG A 385 3.65 -3.88 15.77
N HIS A 386 4.34 -3.03 15.00
CA HIS A 386 5.12 -3.44 13.83
C HIS A 386 6.26 -4.40 14.23
N ILE A 387 7.04 -4.06 15.26
CA ILE A 387 8.16 -4.88 15.73
C ILE A 387 7.68 -6.24 16.27
N ARG A 388 6.66 -6.25 17.12
CA ARG A 388 6.09 -7.47 17.71
C ARG A 388 5.48 -8.38 16.65
N ARG A 389 4.76 -7.81 15.67
CA ARG A 389 4.24 -8.56 14.53
C ARG A 389 5.37 -9.14 13.67
N ALA A 390 6.43 -8.38 13.39
CA ALA A 390 7.58 -8.90 12.63
C ALA A 390 8.27 -10.09 13.34
N ARG A 391 8.29 -10.09 14.68
CA ARG A 391 8.77 -11.21 15.52
C ARG A 391 7.84 -12.42 15.55
N GLY A 392 6.65 -12.33 14.95
CA GLY A 392 5.68 -13.43 14.88
C GLY A 392 4.68 -13.46 16.03
N GLU A 393 4.57 -12.39 16.83
CA GLU A 393 3.49 -12.29 17.81
C GLU A 393 2.13 -12.07 17.13
N ASP A 394 1.11 -12.73 17.65
CA ASP A 394 -0.27 -12.58 17.18
C ASP A 394 -0.90 -11.32 17.79
N LEU A 395 -1.22 -10.35 16.93
CA LEU A 395 -1.78 -9.06 17.29
C LEU A 395 -2.96 -8.74 16.37
N PRO A 396 -4.02 -8.08 16.87
CA PRO A 396 -5.15 -7.65 16.04
C PRO A 396 -4.65 -6.99 14.75
N PRO A 397 -4.98 -7.57 13.58
CA PRO A 397 -4.42 -7.14 12.30
C PRO A 397 -4.90 -5.74 11.94
N VAL A 398 -6.13 -5.39 12.36
CA VAL A 398 -6.78 -4.11 12.08
C VAL A 398 -6.71 -3.17 13.30
N TYR A 399 -6.28 -1.93 13.07
CA TYR A 399 -6.36 -0.85 14.07
C TYR A 399 -6.21 0.53 13.40
N SER A 400 -6.71 1.58 14.06
CA SER A 400 -6.65 2.94 13.55
C SER A 400 -5.65 3.81 14.31
N PHE A 401 -5.03 4.75 13.61
CA PHE A 401 -4.12 5.75 14.18
C PHE A 401 -4.08 6.99 13.28
N ARG A 402 -3.41 8.05 13.72
CA ARG A 402 -3.25 9.27 12.96
C ARG A 402 -1.91 9.29 12.23
N ILE A 403 -1.94 9.69 10.97
CA ILE A 403 -0.75 10.08 10.21
C ILE A 403 -0.71 11.59 10.06
N ILE A 404 0.49 12.10 9.82
CA ILE A 404 0.76 13.50 9.54
C ILE A 404 1.49 13.62 8.21
N ASP A 405 1.00 14.51 7.35
CA ASP A 405 1.75 14.89 6.14
C ASP A 405 2.83 15.94 6.45
N ARG A 406 3.52 16.42 5.41
CA ARG A 406 4.61 17.40 5.56
C ARG A 406 4.13 18.79 5.92
N GLU A 407 2.89 19.10 5.58
CA GLU A 407 2.18 20.34 5.88
C GLU A 407 1.59 20.33 7.30
N GLY A 408 1.67 19.19 8.00
CA GLY A 408 1.18 19.00 9.36
C GLY A 408 -0.31 18.68 9.44
N GLN A 409 -0.96 18.38 8.32
CA GLN A 409 -2.35 17.94 8.29
C GLN A 409 -2.45 16.53 8.88
N VAL A 410 -3.38 16.37 9.82
CA VAL A 410 -3.65 15.10 10.49
C VAL A 410 -4.72 14.34 9.71
N LYS A 411 -4.43 13.09 9.35
CA LYS A 411 -5.43 12.16 8.78
C LYS A 411 -5.59 10.94 9.67
N TRP A 412 -6.83 10.48 9.82
CA TRP A 412 -7.12 9.21 10.48
C TRP A 412 -7.05 8.08 9.47
N VAL A 413 -6.24 7.08 9.77
CA VAL A 413 -6.07 5.90 8.92
C VAL A 413 -6.35 4.63 9.71
N GLU A 414 -6.91 3.64 9.02
CA GLU A 414 -7.05 2.27 9.50
C GLU A 414 -6.05 1.41 8.75
N ILE A 415 -5.22 0.66 9.48
CA ILE A 415 -4.27 -0.28 8.91
C ILE A 415 -4.73 -1.70 9.17
N ASN A 416 -4.64 -2.54 8.16
CA ASN A 416 -4.64 -3.99 8.28
C ASN A 416 -3.23 -4.49 7.97
N ALA A 417 -2.57 -5.10 8.95
CA ALA A 417 -1.17 -5.47 8.83
C ALA A 417 -0.97 -6.98 9.06
N VAL A 418 -0.34 -7.62 8.08
CA VAL A 418 -0.06 -9.07 8.05
C VAL A 418 1.44 -9.30 7.98
N ARG A 419 1.94 -10.31 8.70
CA ARG A 419 3.35 -10.70 8.64
C ARG A 419 3.61 -11.50 7.35
N ILE A 420 4.67 -11.15 6.64
CA ILE A 420 5.16 -11.86 5.45
C ILE A 420 6.67 -12.08 5.55
N ASP A 421 7.19 -12.97 4.70
CA ASP A 421 8.61 -13.01 4.40
C ASP A 421 8.89 -12.11 3.18
N TRP A 422 9.86 -11.21 3.30
CA TRP A 422 10.30 -10.33 2.22
C TRP A 422 11.82 -10.33 2.14
N GLU A 423 12.37 -10.78 1.00
CA GLU A 423 13.82 -10.95 0.80
C GLU A 423 14.49 -11.82 1.89
N GLY A 424 13.81 -12.87 2.36
CA GLY A 424 14.32 -13.81 3.35
C GLY A 424 14.35 -13.28 4.78
N ARG A 425 13.72 -12.11 5.04
CA ARG A 425 13.59 -11.52 6.37
C ARG A 425 12.13 -11.18 6.67
N PRO A 426 11.69 -11.25 7.95
CA PRO A 426 10.34 -10.87 8.32
C PRO A 426 10.03 -9.41 7.95
N ALA A 427 8.86 -9.19 7.35
CA ALA A 427 8.31 -7.88 7.03
C ALA A 427 6.81 -7.86 7.34
N THR A 428 6.20 -6.69 7.21
CA THR A 428 4.73 -6.55 7.29
C THR A 428 4.19 -6.04 5.97
N LEU A 429 3.21 -6.75 5.40
CA LEU A 429 2.35 -6.26 4.33
C LEU A 429 1.20 -5.51 4.99
N ASN A 430 0.98 -4.28 4.58
CA ASN A 430 0.02 -3.38 5.18
C ASN A 430 -0.95 -2.87 4.11
N PHE A 431 -2.22 -2.87 4.48
CA PHE A 431 -3.32 -2.24 3.75
C PHE A 431 -3.76 -1.05 4.59
N LEU A 432 -3.76 0.15 4.02
CA LEU A 432 -4.06 1.38 4.72
C LEU A 432 -5.22 2.10 4.03
N SER A 433 -6.25 2.39 4.82
CA SER A 433 -7.45 3.08 4.39
C SER A 433 -7.58 4.41 5.13
N ASP A 434 -7.88 5.49 4.41
CA ASP A 434 -8.21 6.79 5.01
C ASP A 434 -9.66 6.75 5.52
N ILE A 435 -9.84 6.97 6.82
CA ILE A 435 -11.14 6.96 7.50
C ILE A 435 -11.52 8.35 8.04
N THR A 436 -10.80 9.40 7.62
CA THR A 436 -11.01 10.77 8.10
C THR A 436 -12.43 11.25 7.81
N ASP A 437 -12.87 11.16 6.56
CA ASP A 437 -14.23 11.59 6.14
C ASP A 437 -15.32 10.78 6.86
N ARG A 438 -15.12 9.47 6.99
CA ARG A 438 -16.06 8.59 7.71
C ARG A 438 -16.20 9.01 9.17
N ARG A 439 -15.09 9.26 9.86
CA ARG A 439 -15.11 9.69 11.26
C ARG A 439 -15.69 11.08 11.43
N LEU A 440 -15.36 12.02 10.55
CA LEU A 440 -15.96 13.36 10.57
C LEU A 440 -17.47 13.32 10.35
N ALA A 441 -17.97 12.44 9.47
CA ALA A 441 -19.40 12.27 9.26
C ALA A 441 -20.09 11.62 10.47
N GLU A 442 -19.50 10.59 11.08
CA GLU A 442 -20.02 9.95 12.30
C GLU A 442 -20.05 10.94 13.47
N GLU A 443 -19.00 11.75 13.63
CA GLU A 443 -18.92 12.76 14.69
C GLU A 443 -19.86 13.93 14.44
N ALA A 444 -20.00 14.41 13.21
CA ALA A 444 -20.98 15.44 12.86
C ALA A 444 -22.43 14.96 13.06
N LEU A 445 -22.71 13.69 12.75
CA LEU A 445 -24.00 13.08 13.04
C LEU A 445 -24.26 13.03 14.56
N ARG A 446 -23.28 12.55 15.33
CA ARG A 446 -23.35 12.51 16.80
C ARG A 446 -23.56 13.92 17.38
N GLU A 447 -22.82 14.91 16.92
CA GLU A 447 -22.95 16.29 17.37
C GLU A 447 -24.33 16.87 17.00
N SER A 448 -24.83 16.57 15.80
CA SER A 448 -26.18 16.97 15.37
C SER A 448 -27.27 16.31 16.23
N GLU A 449 -27.15 15.02 16.54
CA GLU A 449 -28.08 14.29 17.41
C GLU A 449 -28.06 14.82 18.85
N GLU A 450 -26.87 15.03 19.42
CA GLU A 450 -26.69 15.63 20.74
C GLU A 450 -27.28 17.04 20.79
N ARG A 451 -27.03 17.86 19.76
CA ARG A 451 -27.57 19.22 19.63
C ARG A 451 -29.10 19.22 19.53
N ALA A 452 -29.69 18.35 18.71
CA ALA A 452 -31.14 18.24 18.59
C ALA A 452 -31.79 17.78 19.91
N ARG A 453 -31.19 16.79 20.59
CA ARG A 453 -31.64 16.31 21.90
C ARG A 453 -31.54 17.41 22.97
N LEU A 454 -30.47 18.20 22.96
CA LEU A 454 -30.28 19.31 23.89
C LEU A 454 -31.32 20.41 23.66
N ILE A 455 -31.56 20.82 22.41
CA ILE A 455 -32.60 21.82 22.09
C ILE A 455 -33.97 21.33 22.56
N PHE A 456 -34.33 20.09 22.23
CA PHE A 456 -35.63 19.52 22.60
C PHE A 456 -35.85 19.52 24.13
N ASN A 457 -34.82 19.23 24.92
CA ASN A 457 -34.93 19.11 26.38
C ASN A 457 -34.70 20.41 27.16
N THR A 458 -34.03 21.41 26.58
CA THR A 458 -33.72 22.68 27.28
C THR A 458 -34.78 23.77 27.07
N VAL A 459 -35.66 23.61 26.09
CA VAL A 459 -36.77 24.56 25.86
C VAL A 459 -37.71 24.58 27.08
N PRO A 460 -38.00 25.76 27.67
CA PRO A 460 -38.85 25.90 28.87
C PRO A 460 -40.35 25.83 28.54
N ASP A 461 -40.70 25.08 27.50
CA ASP A 461 -42.07 24.74 27.12
C ASP A 461 -42.19 23.23 27.02
N SER A 462 -43.38 22.72 27.29
CA SER A 462 -43.63 21.29 27.18
C SER A 462 -43.80 20.94 25.70
N ILE A 463 -42.91 20.09 25.18
CA ILE A 463 -42.96 19.62 23.79
C ILE A 463 -43.29 18.13 23.80
N THR A 464 -44.32 17.77 23.05
CA THR A 464 -44.76 16.38 22.89
C THR A 464 -44.93 16.03 21.43
N ILE A 465 -44.59 14.79 21.07
CA ILE A 465 -44.89 14.19 19.77
C ILE A 465 -45.87 13.06 20.01
N THR A 466 -47.04 13.15 19.38
CA THR A 466 -48.12 12.16 19.52
C THR A 466 -48.51 11.62 18.15
N ARG A 467 -48.83 10.33 18.06
CA ARG A 467 -49.34 9.74 16.80
C ARG A 467 -50.73 10.29 16.49
N VAL A 468 -50.98 10.68 15.25
CA VAL A 468 -52.27 11.29 14.84
C VAL A 468 -53.44 10.29 14.94
N GLU A 469 -53.18 9.01 14.65
CA GLU A 469 -54.20 7.95 14.60
C GLU A 469 -54.88 7.68 15.95
N ASP A 470 -54.09 7.44 17.01
CA ASP A 470 -54.58 7.02 18.33
C ASP A 470 -54.25 8.01 19.46
N GLY A 471 -53.50 9.07 19.15
CA GLY A 471 -53.06 10.06 20.14
C GLY A 471 -52.01 9.53 21.10
N ARG A 472 -51.23 8.52 20.73
CA ARG A 472 -50.19 7.93 21.59
C ARG A 472 -48.95 8.81 21.69
N TYR A 473 -48.45 9.09 22.88
CA TYR A 473 -47.18 9.80 23.09
C TYR A 473 -46.01 8.94 22.60
N LEU A 474 -45.29 9.44 21.60
CA LEU A 474 -44.09 8.82 21.06
C LEU A 474 -42.82 9.46 21.64
N GLN A 475 -42.88 10.75 21.95
CA GLN A 475 -41.77 11.47 22.56
C GLN A 475 -42.28 12.64 23.42
N VAL A 476 -41.61 12.88 24.55
CA VAL A 476 -41.83 14.06 25.41
C VAL A 476 -40.50 14.61 25.91
N ASN A 477 -40.38 15.93 25.99
CA ASN A 477 -39.19 16.58 26.53
C ASN A 477 -39.16 16.57 28.06
N ASP A 478 -37.99 16.87 28.64
CA ASP A 478 -37.84 16.88 30.10
C ASP A 478 -38.77 17.90 30.78
N TYR A 479 -39.04 19.03 30.13
CA TYR A 479 -39.95 20.05 30.65
C TYR A 479 -41.40 19.55 30.73
N PHE A 480 -41.89 18.73 29.79
CA PHE A 480 -43.21 18.08 29.93
C PHE A 480 -43.30 17.28 31.23
N CYS A 481 -42.27 16.50 31.56
CA CYS A 481 -42.25 15.68 32.77
C CYS A 481 -42.24 16.56 34.02
N GLN A 482 -41.45 17.63 34.03
CA GLN A 482 -41.38 18.60 35.13
C GLN A 482 -42.71 19.35 35.32
N LEU A 483 -43.32 19.79 34.22
CA LEU A 483 -44.55 20.59 34.24
C LEU A 483 -45.76 19.76 34.67
N THR A 484 -45.89 18.54 34.15
CA THR A 484 -47.07 17.69 34.34
C THR A 484 -46.93 16.72 35.52
N GLY A 485 -45.71 16.40 35.93
CA GLY A 485 -45.40 15.44 37.00
C GLY A 485 -45.44 13.97 36.56
N TYR A 486 -45.68 13.68 35.28
CA TYR A 486 -45.60 12.31 34.75
C TYR A 486 -44.16 11.97 34.38
N ALA A 487 -43.69 10.77 34.74
CA ALA A 487 -42.41 10.28 34.27
C ALA A 487 -42.49 9.94 32.78
N ARG A 488 -41.34 9.98 32.08
CA ARG A 488 -41.27 9.65 30.65
C ARG A 488 -41.76 8.23 30.40
N GLU A 489 -41.33 7.29 31.23
CA GLU A 489 -41.67 5.85 31.14
C GLU A 489 -43.16 5.60 31.38
N GLU A 490 -43.83 6.46 32.14
CA GLU A 490 -45.27 6.40 32.37
C GLU A 490 -46.08 7.04 31.22
N THR A 491 -45.43 7.90 30.44
CA THR A 491 -46.04 8.73 29.39
C THR A 491 -45.93 8.09 28.02
N ILE A 492 -44.72 7.64 27.64
CA ILE A 492 -44.45 7.07 26.33
C ILE A 492 -45.30 5.80 26.16
N GLY A 493 -45.99 5.73 25.03
CA GLY A 493 -46.91 4.64 24.75
C GLY A 493 -48.29 4.80 25.38
N ARG A 494 -48.58 5.81 26.19
CA ARG A 494 -49.97 6.13 26.62
C ARG A 494 -50.64 7.06 25.61
N THR A 495 -51.96 7.01 25.52
CA THR A 495 -52.71 7.99 24.74
C THR A 495 -52.90 9.28 25.52
N VAL A 496 -53.12 10.39 24.82
CA VAL A 496 -53.51 11.69 25.42
C VAL A 496 -54.72 11.54 26.35
N GLY A 497 -55.65 10.62 26.06
CA GLY A 497 -56.80 10.34 26.91
C GLY A 497 -56.44 9.60 28.20
N ASP A 498 -55.48 8.67 28.15
CA ASP A 498 -55.08 7.85 29.30
C ASP A 498 -54.44 8.67 30.42
N LEU A 499 -53.67 9.72 30.07
CA LEU A 499 -53.01 10.59 31.05
C LEU A 499 -53.96 11.63 31.67
N ASN A 500 -55.21 11.73 31.19
CA ASN A 500 -56.24 12.63 31.72
C ASN A 500 -55.76 14.08 31.93
N VAL A 501 -54.88 14.56 31.04
CA VAL A 501 -54.26 15.89 31.12
C VAL A 501 -55.23 17.01 30.75
N PHE A 502 -56.29 16.71 29.99
CA PHE A 502 -57.34 17.68 29.65
C PHE A 502 -58.37 17.75 30.80
N VAL A 503 -58.62 18.94 31.32
CA VAL A 503 -59.62 19.13 32.38
C VAL A 503 -61.04 18.91 31.87
N ASN A 504 -61.33 19.45 30.68
CA ASN A 504 -62.64 19.41 30.04
C ASN A 504 -62.55 18.72 28.67
N VAL A 505 -63.32 17.65 28.50
CA VAL A 505 -63.36 16.86 27.27
C VAL A 505 -63.88 17.69 26.08
N LEU A 506 -64.82 18.61 26.31
CA LEU A 506 -65.35 19.48 25.26
C LEU A 506 -64.29 20.45 24.71
N ASP A 507 -63.34 20.87 25.55
CA ASP A 507 -62.25 21.78 25.13
C ASP A 507 -61.25 21.04 24.25
N ARG A 508 -60.98 19.77 24.57
CA ARG A 508 -60.19 18.86 23.73
C ARG A 508 -60.85 18.66 22.37
N GLU A 509 -62.15 18.43 22.32
CA GLU A 509 -62.87 18.27 21.05
C GLU A 509 -62.83 19.54 20.19
N ARG A 510 -62.97 20.72 20.82
CA ARG A 510 -62.84 22.01 20.13
C ARG A 510 -61.44 22.19 19.56
N PHE A 511 -60.40 21.80 20.30
CA PHE A 511 -59.02 21.84 19.84
C PHE A 511 -58.79 20.91 18.63
N ILE A 512 -59.19 19.63 18.74
CA ILE A 512 -59.04 18.64 17.66
C ILE A 512 -59.81 19.08 16.40
N ARG A 513 -61.01 19.65 16.55
CA ARG A 513 -61.78 20.16 15.42
C ARG A 513 -61.06 21.31 14.72
N LYS A 514 -60.56 22.29 15.47
CA LYS A 514 -59.77 23.40 14.89
C LYS A 514 -58.53 22.90 14.16
N LEU A 515 -57.84 21.92 14.71
CA LEU A 515 -56.66 21.30 14.10
C LEU A 515 -57.01 20.59 12.79
N ARG A 516 -58.13 19.86 12.74
CA ARG A 516 -58.62 19.20 11.53
C ARG A 516 -59.03 20.20 10.45
N ASP A 517 -59.71 21.28 10.84
CA ASP A 517 -60.27 22.26 9.89
C ASP A 517 -59.18 23.16 9.30
N LYS A 518 -58.15 23.52 10.08
CA LYS A 518 -57.12 24.50 9.69
C LYS A 518 -55.74 23.89 9.42
N GLY A 519 -55.52 22.61 9.73
CA GLY A 519 -54.23 21.95 9.59
C GLY A 519 -53.23 22.28 10.72
N GLU A 520 -53.40 23.37 11.45
CA GLU A 520 -52.62 23.73 12.65
C GLU A 520 -53.48 24.52 13.64
N VAL A 521 -53.06 24.55 14.91
CA VAL A 521 -53.64 25.40 15.94
C VAL A 521 -52.52 26.10 16.68
N THR A 522 -52.68 27.40 16.89
CA THR A 522 -51.76 28.23 17.68
C THR A 522 -52.50 28.87 18.84
N ASP A 523 -51.80 29.01 19.97
CA ASP A 523 -52.19 29.76 21.16
C ASP A 523 -53.61 29.43 21.67
N PHE A 524 -53.98 28.15 21.65
CA PHE A 524 -55.29 27.72 22.14
C PHE A 524 -55.28 27.63 23.66
N GLU A 525 -55.92 28.60 24.32
CA GLU A 525 -56.05 28.61 25.78
C GLU A 525 -56.91 27.43 26.27
N ILE A 526 -56.31 26.59 27.12
CA ILE A 526 -56.97 25.41 27.68
C ILE A 526 -56.43 25.06 29.06
N GLN A 527 -57.28 24.50 29.91
CA GLN A 527 -56.89 24.03 31.24
C GLN A 527 -56.36 22.61 31.21
N TYR A 528 -55.16 22.43 31.76
CA TYR A 528 -54.52 21.14 31.94
C TYR A 528 -54.51 20.72 33.41
N ARG A 529 -54.45 19.40 33.62
CA ARG A 529 -54.36 18.74 34.92
C ARG A 529 -53.00 18.07 35.05
N LYS A 530 -52.29 18.33 36.15
CA LYS A 530 -51.05 17.63 36.53
C LYS A 530 -51.38 16.27 37.17
N LYS A 531 -50.37 15.41 37.32
CA LYS A 531 -50.49 14.09 37.96
C LYS A 531 -51.00 14.17 39.40
N ASP A 532 -50.65 15.23 40.14
CA ASP A 532 -51.11 15.48 41.52
C ASP A 532 -52.56 16.01 41.61
N GLY A 533 -53.21 16.22 40.46
CA GLY A 533 -54.58 16.74 40.36
C GLY A 533 -54.67 18.27 40.29
N SER A 534 -53.57 19.00 40.48
CA SER A 534 -53.57 20.47 40.36
C SER A 534 -53.84 20.92 38.93
N LEU A 535 -54.52 22.07 38.80
CA LEU A 535 -54.91 22.63 37.51
C LEU A 535 -54.01 23.80 37.15
N PHE A 536 -53.69 23.94 35.87
CA PHE A 536 -52.92 25.05 35.35
C PHE A 536 -53.46 25.47 33.97
N THR A 537 -53.31 26.75 33.66
CA THR A 537 -53.80 27.31 32.39
C THR A 537 -52.68 27.30 31.38
N THR A 538 -52.96 26.76 30.19
CA THR A 538 -51.95 26.57 29.14
C THR A 538 -52.35 27.23 27.84
N LEU A 539 -51.35 27.62 27.07
CA LEU A 539 -51.48 27.85 25.63
C LEU A 539 -50.99 26.61 24.90
N LEU A 540 -51.89 25.97 24.17
CA LEU A 540 -51.62 24.77 23.38
C LEU A 540 -51.53 25.14 21.90
N SER A 541 -50.36 24.87 21.32
CA SER A 541 -50.09 25.00 19.89
C SER A 541 -49.72 23.64 19.33
N ALA A 542 -50.29 23.22 18.20
CA ALA A 542 -49.94 21.96 17.57
C ALA A 542 -50.05 21.98 16.04
N ARG A 543 -49.18 21.20 15.39
CA ARG A 543 -49.15 21.00 13.94
C ARG A 543 -48.73 19.58 13.56
N PRO A 544 -49.21 19.02 12.44
CA PRO A 544 -48.82 17.71 11.98
C PRO A 544 -47.38 17.72 11.44
N ILE A 545 -46.61 16.67 11.73
CA ILE A 545 -45.26 16.43 11.22
C ILE A 545 -45.10 14.96 10.82
N PRO A 546 -44.31 14.65 9.78
CA PRO A 546 -43.82 13.30 9.58
C PRO A 546 -42.76 12.98 10.64
N TYR A 547 -42.93 11.88 11.37
CA TYR A 547 -41.97 11.44 12.37
C TYR A 547 -41.89 9.91 12.36
N ALA A 548 -40.68 9.36 12.22
CA ALA A 548 -40.42 7.92 12.10
C ALA A 548 -41.26 7.20 11.01
N GLY A 549 -41.59 7.89 9.91
CA GLY A 549 -42.42 7.35 8.82
C GLY A 549 -43.94 7.38 9.08
N GLU A 550 -44.37 7.91 10.23
CA GLU A 550 -45.77 7.99 10.63
C GLU A 550 -46.26 9.45 10.70
N ALA A 551 -47.57 9.65 10.48
CA ALA A 551 -48.20 10.95 10.69
C ALA A 551 -48.33 11.24 12.19
N CYS A 552 -47.57 12.21 12.67
CA CYS A 552 -47.52 12.61 14.07
C CYS A 552 -47.94 14.07 14.24
N LEU A 553 -48.22 14.46 15.48
CA LEU A 553 -48.55 15.80 15.89
C LEU A 553 -47.48 16.26 16.88
N VAL A 554 -46.80 17.36 16.55
CA VAL A 554 -45.98 18.07 17.54
C VAL A 554 -46.86 19.09 18.23
N ALA A 555 -46.89 19.04 19.56
CA ALA A 555 -47.62 19.98 20.39
C ALA A 555 -46.67 20.66 21.37
N VAL A 556 -46.79 21.99 21.47
CA VAL A 556 -46.11 22.85 22.42
C VAL A 556 -47.15 23.36 23.42
N VAL A 557 -46.86 23.20 24.70
CA VAL A 557 -47.73 23.56 25.83
C VAL A 557 -46.96 24.54 26.73
N THR A 558 -47.43 25.78 26.79
CA THR A 558 -46.84 26.83 27.62
C THR A 558 -47.75 27.11 28.82
N ASP A 559 -47.21 27.08 30.04
CA ASP A 559 -47.96 27.46 31.25
C ASP A 559 -48.05 28.99 31.39
N ILE A 560 -49.27 29.52 31.40
CA ILE A 560 -49.56 30.95 31.51
C ILE A 560 -50.25 31.32 32.84
N THR A 561 -50.24 30.41 33.82
CA THR A 561 -50.95 30.59 35.10
C THR A 561 -50.44 31.82 35.87
N SER A 562 -49.12 31.99 36.00
CA SER A 562 -48.50 33.14 36.68
C SER A 562 -48.87 34.47 36.01
N ARG A 563 -48.86 34.51 34.67
CA ARG A 563 -49.23 35.70 33.89
C ARG A 563 -50.68 36.13 34.18
N LYS A 564 -51.62 35.17 34.18
CA LYS A 564 -53.04 35.44 34.49
C LYS A 564 -53.22 35.94 35.94
N GLN A 565 -52.49 35.36 36.89
CA GLN A 565 -52.54 35.79 38.30
C GLN A 565 -52.05 37.23 38.49
N ILE A 566 -51.00 37.64 37.78
CA ILE A 566 -50.49 39.03 37.82
C ILE A 566 -51.50 39.99 37.20
N GLU A 567 -52.09 39.64 36.07
CA GLU A 567 -53.10 40.47 35.40
C GLU A 567 -54.34 40.68 36.27
N ASP A 568 -54.86 39.60 36.88
CA ASP A 568 -55.99 39.67 37.80
C ASP A 568 -55.66 40.44 39.08
N ALA A 569 -54.45 40.29 39.63
CA ALA A 569 -54.00 41.03 40.81
C ALA A 569 -53.89 42.54 40.55
N LEU A 570 -53.34 42.93 39.39
CA LEU A 570 -53.25 44.32 38.97
C LEU A 570 -54.64 44.93 38.81
N ARG A 571 -55.54 44.24 38.09
CA ARG A 571 -56.93 44.67 37.90
C ARG A 571 -57.66 44.87 39.24
N LYS A 572 -57.43 43.98 40.20
CA LYS A 572 -58.04 44.07 41.54
C LYS A 572 -57.47 45.24 42.35
N SER A 573 -56.17 45.51 42.28
CA SER A 573 -55.53 46.65 42.94
C SER A 573 -56.01 47.99 42.37
N GLU A 574 -56.09 48.13 41.05
CA GLU A 574 -56.61 49.34 40.40
C GLU A 574 -58.06 49.65 40.80
N ALA A 575 -58.92 48.62 40.86
CA ALA A 575 -60.30 48.77 41.32
C ALA A 575 -60.40 49.16 42.80
N GLN A 576 -59.48 48.68 43.65
CA GLN A 576 -59.41 49.05 45.06
C GLN A 576 -58.97 50.51 45.26
N HIS A 577 -57.92 50.97 44.57
CA HIS A 577 -57.45 52.35 44.65
C HIS A 577 -58.54 53.35 44.22
N ARG A 578 -59.25 53.07 43.13
CA ARG A 578 -60.36 53.92 42.67
C ARG A 578 -61.45 54.06 43.73
N LYS A 579 -61.84 52.97 44.39
CA LYS A 579 -62.85 53.00 45.46
C LYS A 579 -62.43 53.84 46.67
N LEU A 580 -61.15 53.80 47.04
CA LEU A 580 -60.65 54.60 48.17
C LEU A 580 -60.78 56.10 47.91
N VAL A 581 -60.35 56.56 46.73
CA VAL A 581 -60.39 57.98 46.35
C VAL A 581 -61.83 58.50 46.21
N GLU A 582 -62.74 57.70 45.66
CA GLU A 582 -64.17 58.05 45.56
C GLU A 582 -64.87 58.12 46.93
N SER A 583 -64.35 57.45 47.95
CA SER A 583 -64.94 57.44 49.30
C SER A 583 -64.45 58.57 50.23
N LEU A 584 -63.53 59.42 49.76
CA LEU A 584 -63.00 60.54 50.55
C LEU A 584 -64.10 61.58 50.83
N ARG A 585 -64.11 62.12 52.05
CA ARG A 585 -65.02 63.19 52.48
C ARG A 585 -64.59 64.59 52.04
N GLU A 586 -63.37 64.70 51.50
CA GLU A 586 -62.81 65.91 50.93
C GLU A 586 -62.85 65.85 49.41
N GLY A 587 -62.81 67.02 48.77
CA GLY A 587 -62.63 67.08 47.33
C GLY A 587 -61.25 66.53 46.98
N PHE A 588 -61.17 65.74 45.92
CA PHE A 588 -59.91 65.26 45.38
C PHE A 588 -59.88 65.50 43.88
N GLY A 589 -58.79 66.07 43.39
CA GLY A 589 -58.59 66.35 41.97
C GLY A 589 -57.17 66.04 41.53
N VAL A 590 -57.01 65.57 40.31
CA VAL A 590 -55.71 65.38 39.65
C VAL A 590 -55.66 66.26 38.42
N VAL A 591 -54.53 66.89 38.21
CA VAL A 591 -54.23 67.65 37.00
C VAL A 591 -52.97 67.12 36.32
N ASN A 592 -52.90 67.22 34.99
CA ASN A 592 -51.73 66.85 34.22
C ASN A 592 -50.63 67.94 34.21
N GLU A 593 -49.59 67.73 33.41
CA GLU A 593 -48.47 68.65 33.18
C GLU A 593 -48.89 70.04 32.70
N ARG A 594 -50.08 70.18 32.09
CA ARG A 594 -50.64 71.44 31.57
C ARG A 594 -51.63 72.08 32.55
N ASN A 595 -51.79 71.52 33.75
CA ASN A 595 -52.80 71.88 34.74
C ASN A 595 -54.25 71.65 34.27
N GLU A 596 -54.45 70.76 33.30
CA GLU A 596 -55.79 70.32 32.89
C GLU A 596 -56.25 69.24 33.86
N VAL A 597 -57.52 69.31 34.30
CA VAL A 597 -58.12 68.34 35.22
C VAL A 597 -58.22 66.97 34.53
N THR A 598 -57.63 65.92 35.10
CA THR A 598 -57.67 64.55 34.54
C THR A 598 -58.57 63.60 35.34
N TYR A 599 -58.77 63.90 36.62
CA TYR A 599 -59.62 63.12 37.49
C TYR A 599 -60.15 64.01 38.62
N ILE A 600 -61.40 63.81 38.99
CA ILE A 600 -61.99 64.40 40.20
C ILE A 600 -62.88 63.36 40.88
N ASN A 601 -62.87 63.34 42.20
CA ASN A 601 -63.77 62.46 42.95
C ASN A 601 -65.19 63.06 43.03
N LYS A 602 -66.15 62.22 43.39
CA LYS A 602 -67.55 62.64 43.58
C LYS A 602 -67.70 63.87 44.48
N ARG A 603 -66.93 63.93 45.58
CA ARG A 603 -67.04 65.02 46.56
C ARG A 603 -66.64 66.38 45.99
N PHE A 604 -65.60 66.44 45.15
CA PHE A 604 -65.21 67.70 44.51
C PHE A 604 -66.26 68.16 43.49
N CYS A 605 -66.90 67.23 42.77
CA CYS A 605 -68.03 67.55 41.90
C CYS A 605 -69.20 68.17 42.68
N GLU A 606 -69.58 67.56 43.81
CA GLU A 606 -70.62 68.08 44.71
C GLU A 606 -70.26 69.47 45.26
N LEU A 607 -68.99 69.68 45.63
CA LEU A 607 -68.50 70.96 46.15
C LEU A 607 -68.62 72.08 45.10
N MET A 608 -68.32 71.77 43.85
CA MET A 608 -68.21 72.72 42.75
C MET A 608 -69.51 72.90 41.94
N GLY A 609 -70.42 71.92 42.00
CA GLY A 609 -71.69 71.94 41.26
C GLY A 609 -71.57 71.59 39.77
N TYR A 610 -70.40 71.09 39.33
CA TYR A 610 -70.16 70.63 37.95
C TYR A 610 -70.16 69.11 37.86
N LEU A 611 -70.49 68.59 36.68
CA LEU A 611 -70.30 67.18 36.34
C LEU A 611 -68.82 66.89 35.99
N PRO A 612 -68.32 65.66 36.21
CA PRO A 612 -66.95 65.29 35.84
C PRO A 612 -66.60 65.61 34.39
N GLU A 613 -67.51 65.35 33.46
CA GLU A 613 -67.32 65.57 32.02
C GLU A 613 -67.22 67.06 31.67
N GLU A 614 -67.71 67.95 32.52
CA GLU A 614 -67.64 69.41 32.33
C GLU A 614 -66.32 70.01 32.82
N MET A 615 -65.57 69.27 33.66
CA MET A 615 -64.31 69.70 34.26
C MET A 615 -63.09 68.98 33.69
N ILE A 616 -63.21 67.67 33.42
CA ILE A 616 -62.10 66.86 32.90
C ILE A 616 -61.67 67.37 31.51
N GLY A 617 -60.37 67.53 31.32
CA GLY A 617 -59.74 68.05 30.11
C GLY A 617 -59.60 69.58 30.08
N ARG A 618 -60.22 70.31 31.03
CA ARG A 618 -60.15 71.78 31.09
C ARG A 618 -59.09 72.25 32.09
N PRO A 619 -58.43 73.40 31.85
CA PRO A 619 -57.52 74.01 32.80
C PRO A 619 -58.21 74.29 34.14
N VAL A 620 -57.59 73.87 35.25
CA VAL A 620 -58.15 74.07 36.60
C VAL A 620 -58.38 75.55 36.94
N SER A 621 -57.64 76.47 36.30
CA SER A 621 -57.78 77.91 36.44
C SER A 621 -59.14 78.45 36.00
N GLU A 622 -59.87 77.76 35.12
CA GLU A 622 -61.20 78.21 34.67
C GLU A 622 -62.27 78.14 35.78
N PHE A 623 -62.01 77.36 36.83
CA PHE A 623 -62.93 77.13 37.94
C PHE A 623 -62.57 77.94 39.19
N VAL A 624 -61.57 78.83 39.09
CA VAL A 624 -61.02 79.59 40.21
C VAL A 624 -61.38 81.06 40.05
N ASP A 625 -61.66 81.72 41.17
CA ASP A 625 -61.95 83.14 41.18
C ASP A 625 -60.82 83.93 40.51
N PRO A 626 -61.11 84.86 39.57
CA PRO A 626 -60.13 85.70 38.90
C PRO A 626 -59.13 86.38 39.85
N GLU A 627 -59.56 86.79 41.06
CA GLU A 627 -58.68 87.42 42.05
C GLU A 627 -57.63 86.44 42.61
N ASN A 628 -57.93 85.15 42.59
CA ASN A 628 -57.06 84.08 43.11
C ASN A 628 -56.19 83.42 42.02
N LEU A 629 -56.30 83.80 40.74
CA LEU A 629 -55.50 83.21 39.64
C LEU A 629 -53.99 83.37 39.82
N ASN A 630 -53.55 84.50 40.39
CA ASN A 630 -52.14 84.75 40.67
C ASN A 630 -51.58 83.74 41.68
N ILE A 631 -52.37 83.39 42.72
CA ILE A 631 -51.99 82.39 43.72
C ILE A 631 -51.75 81.04 43.04
N LEU A 632 -52.66 80.61 42.15
CA LEU A 632 -52.50 79.35 41.41
C LEU A 632 -51.26 79.35 40.50
N ARG A 633 -50.95 80.48 39.87
CA ARG A 633 -49.79 80.61 38.99
C ARG A 633 -48.49 80.50 39.77
N GLU A 634 -48.35 81.25 40.86
CA GLU A 634 -47.17 81.21 41.73
C GLU A 634 -46.97 79.82 42.33
N GLN A 635 -48.04 79.24 42.87
CA GLN A 635 -48.00 77.89 43.44
C GLN A 635 -47.77 76.82 42.38
N GLY A 636 -48.20 77.04 41.12
CA GLY A 636 -47.87 76.18 39.98
C GLY A 636 -46.38 76.14 39.67
N ILE A 637 -45.69 77.28 39.75
CA ILE A 637 -44.22 77.36 39.55
C ILE A 637 -43.49 76.63 40.68
N ARG A 638 -43.91 76.83 41.92
CA ARG A 638 -43.32 76.17 43.11
C ARG A 638 -43.48 74.65 43.06
N ARG A 639 -44.67 74.17 42.68
CA ARG A 639 -44.95 72.72 42.53
C ARG A 639 -44.07 72.04 41.48
N ARG A 640 -43.78 72.71 40.36
CA ARG A 640 -42.88 72.16 39.32
C ARG A 640 -41.45 72.00 39.80
N LYS A 641 -41.05 72.75 40.84
CA LYS A 641 -39.75 72.61 41.53
C LYS A 641 -39.79 71.58 42.68
N GLY A 642 -40.94 70.93 42.91
CA GLY A 642 -41.12 69.95 43.99
C GLY A 642 -41.47 70.56 45.35
N GLU A 643 -41.69 71.87 45.44
CA GLU A 643 -42.08 72.52 46.69
C GLU A 643 -43.55 72.23 47.03
N LYS A 644 -43.78 71.92 48.30
CA LYS A 644 -45.11 71.63 48.86
C LYS A 644 -45.65 72.82 49.65
N GLY A 645 -46.96 72.99 49.65
CA GLY A 645 -47.64 74.01 50.45
C GLY A 645 -49.15 73.96 50.29
N SER A 646 -49.86 74.36 51.32
CA SER A 646 -51.31 74.52 51.31
C SER A 646 -51.67 76.00 51.30
N TYR A 647 -52.69 76.36 50.54
CA TYR A 647 -53.11 77.76 50.40
C TYR A 647 -54.61 77.87 50.19
N GLU A 648 -55.18 78.97 50.65
CA GLU A 648 -56.60 79.25 50.46
C GLU A 648 -56.85 79.73 49.03
N VAL A 649 -57.89 79.19 48.42
CA VAL A 649 -58.34 79.56 47.08
C VAL A 649 -59.86 79.66 47.07
N ALA A 650 -60.36 80.71 46.44
CA ALA A 650 -61.78 80.85 46.12
C ALA A 650 -62.05 80.23 44.75
N TRP A 651 -63.01 79.32 44.70
CA TRP A 651 -63.49 78.66 43.49
C TRP A 651 -64.79 79.30 43.02
N ILE A 652 -65.05 79.27 41.71
CA ILE A 652 -66.33 79.65 41.13
C ILE A 652 -67.16 78.38 40.93
N ARG A 653 -68.25 78.26 41.71
CA ARG A 653 -69.26 77.23 41.48
C ARG A 653 -70.02 77.47 40.17
N LYS A 654 -70.68 76.42 39.67
CA LYS A 654 -71.54 76.51 38.48
C LYS A 654 -72.70 77.51 38.63
N ASP A 655 -73.20 77.70 39.85
CA ASP A 655 -74.25 78.67 40.18
C ASP A 655 -73.72 80.12 40.33
N GLY A 656 -72.42 80.33 40.18
CA GLY A 656 -71.75 81.63 40.29
C GLY A 656 -71.34 82.02 41.72
N ASN A 657 -71.71 81.25 42.74
CA ASN A 657 -71.34 81.54 44.13
C ASN A 657 -69.89 81.10 44.41
N PRO A 658 -69.12 81.88 45.20
CA PRO A 658 -67.78 81.48 45.56
C PRO A 658 -67.77 80.34 46.60
N VAL A 659 -66.82 79.42 46.46
CA VAL A 659 -66.47 78.43 47.49
C VAL A 659 -65.05 78.67 47.96
N TYR A 660 -64.85 78.80 49.26
CA TYR A 660 -63.52 78.94 49.81
C TYR A 660 -63.00 77.57 50.20
N SER A 661 -61.82 77.21 49.70
CA SER A 661 -61.17 75.97 50.09
C SER A 661 -59.74 76.20 50.53
N LEU A 662 -59.24 75.33 51.40
CA LEU A 662 -57.82 75.09 51.55
C LEU A 662 -57.40 74.03 50.52
N LEU A 663 -56.56 74.43 49.56
CA LEU A 663 -56.02 73.57 48.52
C LEU A 663 -54.65 73.04 48.93
N SER A 664 -54.51 71.72 49.01
CA SER A 664 -53.28 71.01 49.38
C SER A 664 -52.79 70.12 48.23
N PRO A 665 -52.06 70.68 47.25
CA PRO A 665 -51.55 69.94 46.10
C PRO A 665 -50.20 69.26 46.35
N GLU A 666 -50.04 68.05 45.82
CA GLU A 666 -48.84 67.22 45.84
C GLU A 666 -48.34 66.98 44.40
N PRO A 667 -47.09 67.35 44.07
CA PRO A 667 -46.53 67.18 42.73
C PRO A 667 -46.19 65.71 42.44
N VAL A 668 -46.47 65.27 41.22
CA VAL A 668 -46.15 63.93 40.72
C VAL A 668 -45.07 64.04 39.65
N PHE A 669 -44.02 63.23 39.76
CA PHE A 669 -42.91 63.17 38.80
C PHE A 669 -42.80 61.78 38.19
N ASP A 670 -42.30 61.68 36.95
CA ASP A 670 -41.92 60.40 36.37
C ASP A 670 -40.57 59.89 36.91
N ALA A 671 -40.17 58.67 36.51
CA ALA A 671 -38.90 58.06 36.93
C ALA A 671 -37.66 58.83 36.47
N LEU A 672 -37.80 59.76 35.52
CA LEU A 672 -36.74 60.62 35.00
C LEU A 672 -36.69 61.99 35.70
N GLY A 673 -37.60 62.22 36.67
CA GLY A 673 -37.69 63.47 37.43
C GLY A 673 -38.47 64.58 36.74
N ASN A 674 -39.17 64.31 35.63
CA ASN A 674 -40.00 65.32 34.97
C ASN A 674 -41.36 65.44 35.66
N PHE A 675 -41.83 66.66 35.84
CA PHE A 675 -43.15 66.94 36.42
C PHE A 675 -44.26 66.38 35.52
N LYS A 676 -45.07 65.46 36.05
CA LYS A 676 -46.22 64.81 35.38
C LYS A 676 -47.58 65.39 35.74
N GLY A 677 -47.62 66.35 36.66
CA GLY A 677 -48.85 66.95 37.15
C GLY A 677 -48.89 66.99 38.67
N SER A 678 -50.06 67.18 39.25
CA SER A 678 -50.26 67.14 40.69
C SER A 678 -51.64 66.61 41.03
N PHE A 679 -51.76 65.90 42.15
CA PHE A 679 -53.05 65.66 42.78
C PHE A 679 -53.24 66.62 43.94
N ALA A 680 -54.48 66.95 44.29
CA ALA A 680 -54.76 67.87 45.37
C ALA A 680 -55.95 67.40 46.19
N VAL A 681 -55.82 67.61 47.50
CA VAL A 681 -56.93 67.53 48.45
C VAL A 681 -57.52 68.93 48.59
N ILE A 682 -58.84 69.03 48.48
CA ILE A 682 -59.62 70.27 48.51
C ILE A 682 -60.55 70.22 49.71
N THR A 683 -60.23 70.99 50.75
CA THR A 683 -61.01 71.07 51.98
C THR A 683 -61.86 72.34 51.95
N ASP A 684 -63.19 72.23 52.03
CA ASP A 684 -64.08 73.39 52.11
C ASP A 684 -63.93 74.11 53.46
N ILE A 685 -63.65 75.41 53.43
CA ILE A 685 -63.49 76.28 54.60
C ILE A 685 -64.51 77.42 54.63
N SER A 686 -65.55 77.34 53.80
CA SER A 686 -66.57 78.40 53.67
C SER A 686 -67.29 78.68 54.99
N GLU A 687 -67.66 77.65 55.73
CA GLU A 687 -68.33 77.78 57.04
C GLU A 687 -67.42 78.45 58.08
N ARG A 688 -66.14 78.06 58.11
CA ARG A 688 -65.14 78.67 59.00
C ARG A 688 -65.00 80.17 58.74
N ARG A 689 -64.89 80.59 57.48
CA ARG A 689 -64.82 82.01 57.12
C ARG A 689 -66.06 82.79 57.52
N GLN A 690 -67.25 82.20 57.36
CA GLN A 690 -68.50 82.85 57.78
C GLN A 690 -68.56 83.05 59.31
N MET A 691 -68.06 82.09 60.09
CA MET A 691 -67.99 82.21 61.55
C MET A 691 -67.01 83.30 62.00
N GLU A 692 -65.81 83.38 61.39
CA GLU A 692 -64.80 84.40 61.70
C GLU A 692 -65.31 85.81 61.38
N GLU A 693 -65.95 86.00 60.22
CA GLU A 693 -66.51 87.29 59.81
C GLU A 693 -67.72 87.72 60.68
N ALA A 694 -68.56 86.76 61.08
CA ALA A 694 -69.68 87.00 61.99
C ALA A 694 -69.20 87.41 63.38
N LEU A 695 -68.14 86.76 63.89
CA LEU A 695 -67.52 87.11 65.16
C LEU A 695 -66.95 88.53 65.11
N ARG A 696 -66.21 88.88 64.05
CA ARG A 696 -65.63 90.22 63.85
C ARG A 696 -66.69 91.32 63.86
N LYS A 697 -67.79 91.13 63.11
CA LYS A 697 -68.92 92.09 63.08
C LYS A 697 -69.63 92.20 64.43
N SER A 698 -69.72 91.10 65.18
CA SER A 698 -70.29 91.10 66.52
C SER A 698 -69.43 91.88 67.52
N GLU A 699 -68.11 91.70 67.49
CA GLU A 699 -67.16 92.43 68.35
C GLU A 699 -67.18 93.95 68.10
N GLU A 700 -67.18 94.39 66.83
CA GLU A 700 -67.30 95.81 66.47
C GLU A 700 -68.63 96.41 66.96
N LYS A 701 -69.73 95.66 66.81
CA LYS A 701 -71.06 96.10 67.28
C LYS A 701 -71.10 96.29 68.80
N TYR A 702 -70.58 95.33 69.59
CA TYR A 702 -70.56 95.45 71.04
C TYR A 702 -69.66 96.59 71.54
N ARG A 703 -68.51 96.82 70.89
CA ARG A 703 -67.62 97.95 71.21
C ARG A 703 -68.35 99.30 71.08
N LEU A 704 -69.02 99.51 69.95
CA LEU A 704 -69.78 100.75 69.69
C LEU A 704 -70.93 100.97 70.68
N LEU A 705 -71.62 99.91 71.11
CA LEU A 705 -72.69 100.00 72.09
C LEU A 705 -72.18 100.42 73.48
N VAL A 706 -71.04 99.85 73.91
CA VAL A 706 -70.46 100.16 75.22
C VAL A 706 -69.89 101.58 75.26
N GLU A 707 -69.18 102.00 74.20
CA GLU A 707 -68.58 103.34 74.12
C GLU A 707 -69.62 104.47 74.08
N ASN A 708 -70.79 104.24 73.48
CA ASN A 708 -71.86 105.24 73.37
C ASN A 708 -72.94 105.13 74.46
N ALA A 709 -72.78 104.23 75.44
CA ALA A 709 -73.77 104.06 76.50
C ALA A 709 -73.87 105.31 77.40
N ASN A 710 -75.10 105.71 77.73
CA ASN A 710 -75.38 106.87 78.60
C ASN A 710 -75.20 106.60 80.09
N GLU A 711 -75.00 105.33 80.47
CA GLU A 711 -74.73 104.88 81.83
C GLU A 711 -73.23 104.62 82.02
N ALA A 712 -72.75 104.75 83.26
CA ALA A 712 -71.39 104.40 83.61
C ALA A 712 -71.22 102.87 83.61
N ILE A 713 -70.43 102.35 82.67
CA ILE A 713 -70.07 100.94 82.59
C ILE A 713 -68.63 100.77 83.05
N LEU A 714 -68.45 99.90 84.04
CA LEU A 714 -67.16 99.49 84.60
C LEU A 714 -67.07 97.97 84.44
N VAL A 715 -65.98 97.47 83.88
CA VAL A 715 -65.67 96.04 83.91
C VAL A 715 -64.65 95.83 85.00
N ILE A 716 -65.00 95.02 85.99
CA ILE A 716 -64.14 94.73 87.15
C ILE A 716 -63.77 93.25 87.10
N GLN A 717 -62.48 92.96 87.16
CA GLN A 717 -61.96 91.60 87.25
C GLN A 717 -60.97 91.55 88.42
N GLU A 718 -61.16 90.58 89.32
CA GLU A 718 -60.31 90.38 90.51
C GLU A 718 -60.19 91.65 91.38
N GLY A 719 -61.30 92.39 91.53
CA GLY A 719 -61.36 93.61 92.34
C GLY A 719 -60.73 94.85 91.69
N LEU A 720 -60.13 94.71 90.51
CA LEU A 720 -59.56 95.80 89.72
C LEU A 720 -60.49 96.18 88.56
N ILE A 721 -60.75 97.46 88.39
CA ILE A 721 -61.46 98.01 87.23
C ILE A 721 -60.55 97.82 86.01
N GLN A 722 -60.91 96.94 85.07
CA GLN A 722 -60.17 96.63 83.83
C GLN A 722 -60.54 97.56 82.68
N TYR A 723 -61.79 98.01 82.63
CA TYR A 723 -62.28 98.91 81.59
C TYR A 723 -63.34 99.83 82.17
N VAL A 724 -63.36 101.06 81.68
CA VAL A 724 -64.44 102.02 81.94
C VAL A 724 -64.90 102.59 80.61
N ASN A 725 -66.21 102.72 80.43
CA ASN A 725 -66.71 103.44 79.26
C ASN A 725 -66.58 104.97 79.45
N PRO A 726 -66.68 105.78 78.38
CA PRO A 726 -66.49 107.23 78.45
C PRO A 726 -67.42 107.93 79.47
N LYS A 727 -68.63 107.40 79.66
CA LYS A 727 -69.57 107.94 80.66
C LYS A 727 -69.09 107.71 82.10
N ALA A 728 -68.59 106.51 82.41
CA ALA A 728 -68.02 106.20 83.73
C ALA A 728 -66.80 107.07 84.02
N ALA A 729 -65.89 107.22 83.05
CA ALA A 729 -64.74 108.11 83.16
C ALA A 729 -65.17 109.54 83.53
N LYS A 730 -66.18 110.08 82.84
CA LYS A 730 -66.72 111.42 83.10
C LYS A 730 -67.37 111.57 84.48
N ILE A 731 -68.14 110.59 84.94
CA ILE A 731 -68.77 110.62 86.28
C ILE A 731 -67.71 110.56 87.38
N MET A 732 -66.73 109.68 87.23
CA MET A 732 -65.63 109.53 88.18
C MET A 732 -64.67 110.74 88.15
N ARG A 733 -64.86 111.67 87.20
CA ARG A 733 -64.02 112.85 86.94
C ARG A 733 -62.56 112.47 86.67
N TYR A 734 -62.37 111.32 86.05
CA TYR A 734 -61.09 110.93 85.48
C TYR A 734 -61.06 111.39 84.04
N SER A 735 -60.00 112.11 83.66
CA SER A 735 -59.71 112.38 82.25
C SER A 735 -59.34 111.08 81.55
N ASP A 736 -59.80 110.92 80.31
CA ASP A 736 -59.37 109.83 79.43
C ASP A 736 -57.84 109.86 79.34
N GLY A 737 -57.16 108.90 79.98
CA GLY A 737 -55.69 108.84 80.02
C GLY A 737 -55.07 108.31 81.31
N ASP A 738 -55.81 108.15 82.42
CA ASP A 738 -55.26 107.59 83.66
C ASP A 738 -55.54 106.07 83.83
N TRP A 739 -54.45 105.36 84.06
CA TRP A 739 -54.20 103.92 83.96
C TRP A 739 -55.12 103.01 84.80
N PHE A 740 -55.97 102.24 84.12
CA PHE A 740 -56.58 101.00 84.60
C PHE A 740 -55.65 99.83 84.27
N PRO A 741 -55.46 98.82 85.15
CA PRO A 741 -56.33 98.49 86.27
C PRO A 741 -56.14 99.26 87.59
N GLN A 742 -57.25 99.62 88.26
CA GLN A 742 -57.27 100.26 89.58
C GLN A 742 -58.22 99.54 90.55
N PRO A 743 -57.94 99.45 91.86
CA PRO A 743 -58.85 98.82 92.82
C PRO A 743 -60.21 99.51 92.85
N PHE A 744 -61.29 98.77 92.60
CA PHE A 744 -62.65 99.32 92.56
C PHE A 744 -63.04 100.00 93.89
N LEU A 745 -62.69 99.39 95.02
CA LEU A 745 -62.98 99.92 96.36
C LEU A 745 -62.36 101.30 96.63
N LYS A 746 -61.31 101.70 95.88
CA LYS A 746 -60.72 103.05 95.99
C LYS A 746 -61.74 104.14 95.64
N PHE A 747 -62.67 103.83 94.72
CA PHE A 747 -63.67 104.76 94.21
C PHE A 747 -65.00 104.72 94.98
N ILE A 748 -65.13 103.80 95.93
CA ILE A 748 -66.26 103.73 96.85
C ILE A 748 -65.94 104.55 98.10
N HIS A 749 -66.92 105.32 98.57
CA HIS A 749 -66.80 106.14 99.78
C HIS A 749 -66.36 105.26 100.97
N PRO A 750 -65.42 105.69 101.84
CA PRO A 750 -64.85 104.84 102.88
C PRO A 750 -65.87 104.15 103.80
N GLU A 751 -66.98 104.84 104.12
CA GLU A 751 -68.07 104.29 104.95
C GLU A 751 -68.89 103.19 104.26
N ASP A 752 -68.80 103.08 102.93
CA ASP A 752 -69.53 102.10 102.13
C ASP A 752 -68.64 100.95 101.63
N ARG A 753 -67.33 100.93 101.95
CA ARG A 753 -66.40 99.88 101.47
C ARG A 753 -66.65 98.49 102.09
N GLU A 754 -67.33 98.44 103.24
CA GLU A 754 -67.69 97.19 103.92
C GLU A 754 -69.09 96.67 103.55
N LYS A 755 -69.88 97.45 102.80
CA LYS A 755 -71.16 97.01 102.21
C LYS A 755 -70.91 96.33 100.87
#